data_AF-A0A8T2D2G4-F1
#
_entry.id   AF-A0A8T2D2G4-F1
#
_cell.length_a   1.000
_cell.length_b   1.000
_cell.length_c   1.000
_cell.angle_alpha   90.00
_cell.angle_beta   90.00
_cell.angle_gamma   90.00
#
_symmetry.space_group_name_H-M   'P 1'
#
loop_
_entity.id
_entity.type
_entity.pdbx_description
1 polymer ?
#
loop_
_entity_poly.entity_id
_entity_poly.type
_entity_poly.pdbx_seq_one_letter_code
_entity_poly.pdbx_strand_id
1 'polypeptide(L)'
;MDTGAVKLPIHEHPIFPSARIVFSTCKGCGVEDFVYGGYVCNDSDCKARFHKECAEAPSKISHSFHQQHPLFLTNGLGDLPCDLCGQKRLEAAGYSCPTCEFKLDLTCGINPSPPAIEHPICHDHPLVFLKKREEKAPCEVCKDSIGGPSYSCLGCDLYFHVDCVHLSKEVNHPCHPSHPLKLIASESLTDNAEKICLLCEQQPENMLYYCSVCNFTSCLGCTKRPPPLFIEHTKTHKHQLTLFLNGISYQGSALTYNSRAYMCLPCGFVVNGNGINLPQVININRHDHRISYTHQLGPGYLNCGVCREIVDRDCGAYACVVCSNYAVHWECAVHDNVWDGVELEGTSEITEDIAPFKVMGDNLISHFSHEQHTLRLHKEGIIHDAYALCEACTYPIGFDPIYSCEECHFILHEKCANLPMKKRLVFATTPFKLVGASSRVRDVIDCGYCGECSTGFKYASQRGWEIDVHCGSLSEPFVHNGHLHPLYFDSKENHSCNACHKVTVHMLCCNACDFDLCLSCASLPLKIRHRNDEHPLTLSCGETANGKYWCDICETELDPSKWFYTSFDCGVTLHVECVLGDFSRLMPGRMVDTVGGKKFYVVLNNHNTRPLCSMCRSRCKVSVILKACDEDNVYICSRSCFSDMVSARSC
;
A
#
# COMPACT_ATOMS: atom_id res chain seq x y z
N MET A 1 12.80 10.92 -29.19
CA MET A 1 13.64 11.41 -28.09
C MET A 1 14.22 10.19 -27.38
N ASP A 2 15.50 10.24 -27.04
CA ASP A 2 16.29 9.09 -26.57
C ASP A 2 15.54 8.21 -25.56
N THR A 3 15.28 6.96 -25.94
CA THR A 3 14.75 5.90 -25.07
C THR A 3 15.85 5.25 -24.22
N GLY A 4 17.03 5.87 -24.16
CA GLY A 4 18.19 5.35 -23.45
C GLY A 4 17.98 5.46 -21.94
N ALA A 5 18.11 4.33 -21.25
CA ALA A 5 18.17 4.31 -19.80
C ALA A 5 19.34 5.20 -19.32
N VAL A 6 19.06 6.14 -18.43
CA VAL A 6 20.07 7.01 -17.83
C VAL A 6 20.49 6.41 -16.49
N LYS A 7 21.79 6.29 -16.24
CA LYS A 7 22.31 5.93 -14.91
C LYS A 7 22.69 7.19 -14.16
N LEU A 8 22.13 7.39 -12.98
CA LEU A 8 22.48 8.52 -12.13
C LEU A 8 23.51 8.14 -11.07
N PRO A 9 24.44 9.04 -10.70
CA PRO A 9 25.29 8.83 -9.53
C PRO A 9 24.51 8.71 -8.21
N ILE A 10 23.28 9.24 -8.20
CA ILE A 10 22.42 9.37 -7.02
C ILE A 10 21.33 8.29 -6.95
N HIS A 11 21.31 7.37 -7.91
CA HIS A 11 20.33 6.29 -7.95
C HIS A 11 20.92 5.03 -8.59
N GLU A 12 20.80 3.90 -7.90
CA GLU A 12 21.44 2.64 -8.32
C GLU A 12 20.79 2.07 -9.59
N HIS A 13 19.47 2.20 -9.71
CA HIS A 13 18.73 1.66 -10.85
C HIS A 13 18.77 2.62 -12.05
N PRO A 14 18.71 2.09 -13.29
CA PRO A 14 18.50 2.91 -14.47
C PRO A 14 17.15 3.63 -14.40
N ILE A 15 17.15 4.91 -14.77
CA ILE A 15 15.95 5.75 -14.84
C ILE A 15 15.61 6.04 -16.31
N PHE A 16 14.33 6.28 -16.56
CA PHE A 16 13.79 6.50 -17.90
C PHE A 16 13.05 7.84 -17.97
N PRO A 17 13.21 8.60 -19.07
CA PRO A 17 12.40 9.78 -19.30
C PRO A 17 10.91 9.41 -19.24
N SER A 18 10.14 10.19 -18.50
CA SER A 18 8.68 10.04 -18.46
C SER A 18 8.02 11.38 -18.71
N ALA A 19 7.11 11.41 -19.67
CA ALA A 19 6.23 12.55 -19.91
C ALA A 19 4.97 12.55 -19.02
N ARG A 20 4.84 11.57 -18.12
CA ARG A 20 3.68 11.44 -17.23
C ARG A 20 3.70 12.55 -16.20
N ILE A 21 2.55 13.20 -16.01
CA ILE A 21 2.36 14.23 -14.99
C ILE A 21 1.85 13.54 -13.73
N VAL A 22 2.60 13.64 -12.62
CA VAL A 22 2.24 13.00 -11.35
C VAL A 22 2.63 13.90 -10.19
N PHE A 23 1.80 13.98 -9.16
CA PHE A 23 2.15 14.58 -7.88
C PHE A 23 2.98 13.57 -7.06
N SER A 24 4.23 13.90 -6.75
CA SER A 24 5.12 13.00 -6.02
C SER A 24 6.31 13.72 -5.41
N THR A 25 6.91 13.13 -4.38
CA THR A 25 8.20 13.58 -3.86
C THR A 25 9.35 13.21 -4.80
N CYS A 26 10.07 14.21 -5.30
CA CYS A 26 11.27 14.00 -6.09
C CYS A 26 12.40 13.44 -5.21
N LYS A 27 12.98 12.28 -5.57
CA LYS A 27 14.09 11.66 -4.80
C LYS A 27 15.41 12.42 -4.89
N GLY A 28 15.57 13.30 -5.89
CA GLY A 28 16.75 14.16 -6.01
C GLY A 28 16.74 15.30 -4.99
N CYS A 29 15.73 16.17 -5.07
CA CYS A 29 15.66 17.35 -4.22
C CYS A 29 14.83 17.14 -2.93
N GLY A 30 14.01 16.11 -2.83
CA GLY A 30 13.12 15.86 -1.68
C GLY A 30 11.88 16.75 -1.63
N VAL A 31 11.58 17.51 -2.68
CA VAL A 31 10.38 18.37 -2.75
C VAL A 31 9.19 17.55 -3.25
N GLU A 32 8.04 17.72 -2.60
CA GLU A 32 6.76 17.12 -2.97
C GLU A 32 5.92 18.11 -3.79
N ASP A 33 5.77 17.83 -5.09
CA ASP A 33 4.99 18.64 -6.03
C ASP A 33 4.66 17.86 -7.31
N PHE A 34 4.08 18.53 -8.31
CA PHE A 34 3.86 17.97 -9.64
C PHE A 34 5.18 17.89 -10.42
N VAL A 35 5.52 16.68 -10.85
CA VAL A 35 6.64 16.43 -11.77
C VAL A 35 6.12 16.52 -13.21
N TYR A 36 6.52 17.58 -13.92
CA TYR A 36 6.14 17.84 -15.32
C TYR A 36 7.21 17.40 -16.29
N GLY A 37 7.17 16.14 -16.71
CA GLY A 37 8.29 15.60 -17.46
C GLY A 37 9.50 15.43 -16.53
N GLY A 38 10.02 14.22 -16.47
CA GLY A 38 11.11 13.92 -15.56
C GLY A 38 11.64 12.54 -15.82
N TYR A 39 12.12 11.90 -14.77
CA TYR A 39 12.63 10.56 -14.85
C TYR A 39 12.01 9.67 -13.79
N VAL A 40 11.75 8.42 -14.18
CA VAL A 40 11.18 7.41 -13.29
C VAL A 40 12.09 6.18 -13.27
N CYS A 41 12.20 5.57 -12.12
CA CYS A 41 12.79 4.25 -11.99
C CYS A 41 11.77 3.20 -12.43
N ASN A 42 12.21 2.20 -13.19
CA ASN A 42 11.39 1.07 -13.66
C ASN A 42 11.63 -0.20 -12.83
N ASP A 43 12.11 -0.07 -11.59
CA ASP A 43 12.35 -1.19 -10.69
C ASP A 43 11.14 -1.35 -9.75
N SER A 44 10.64 -2.58 -9.60
CA SER A 44 9.44 -2.88 -8.80
C SER A 44 9.61 -2.52 -7.33
N ASP A 45 10.85 -2.54 -6.84
CA ASP A 45 11.21 -2.16 -5.48
C ASP A 45 11.71 -0.71 -5.39
N CYS A 46 11.57 0.08 -6.45
CA CYS A 46 11.96 1.48 -6.42
C CYS A 46 11.00 2.41 -7.17
N LYS A 47 10.09 3.04 -6.43
CA LYS A 47 9.18 4.08 -6.94
C LYS A 47 9.83 5.46 -7.04
N ALA A 48 11.15 5.52 -7.29
CA ALA A 48 11.87 6.79 -7.36
C ALA A 48 11.45 7.60 -8.59
N ARG A 49 11.10 8.86 -8.36
CA ARG A 49 10.79 9.85 -9.39
C ARG A 49 11.71 11.05 -9.21
N PHE A 50 12.12 11.65 -10.32
CA PHE A 50 13.03 12.78 -10.34
C PHE A 50 12.48 13.86 -11.25
N HIS A 51 12.57 15.13 -10.81
CA HIS A 51 12.46 16.25 -11.74
C HIS A 51 13.54 16.13 -12.80
N LYS A 52 13.27 16.63 -14.00
CA LYS A 52 14.24 16.65 -15.10
C LYS A 52 15.57 17.28 -14.67
N GLU A 53 15.53 18.46 -14.08
CA GLU A 53 16.70 19.20 -13.59
C GLU A 53 17.46 18.49 -12.45
N CYS A 54 16.76 17.70 -11.64
CA CYS A 54 17.38 16.92 -10.56
C CYS A 54 18.11 15.69 -11.09
N ALA A 55 17.55 15.02 -12.10
CA ALA A 55 18.19 13.89 -12.75
C ALA A 55 19.37 14.33 -13.65
N GLU A 56 19.24 15.48 -14.31
CA GLU A 56 20.28 16.03 -15.20
C GLU A 56 21.32 16.86 -14.44
N ALA A 57 21.32 16.81 -13.11
CA ALA A 57 22.26 17.52 -12.25
C ALA A 57 23.72 17.13 -12.56
N PRO A 58 24.65 18.09 -12.69
CA PRO A 58 26.05 17.79 -12.97
C PRO A 58 26.68 16.91 -11.87
N SER A 59 27.49 15.91 -12.25
CA SER A 59 28.20 15.08 -11.26
C SER A 59 29.30 15.84 -10.49
N LYS A 60 29.76 16.97 -11.05
CA LYS A 60 30.80 17.83 -10.49
C LYS A 60 30.46 19.29 -10.73
N ILE A 61 30.54 20.11 -9.69
CA ILE A 61 30.31 21.56 -9.75
C ILE A 61 31.46 22.36 -9.12
N SER A 62 31.61 23.60 -9.58
CA SER A 62 32.39 24.64 -8.91
C SER A 62 31.41 25.63 -8.29
N HIS A 63 31.43 25.78 -6.96
CA HIS A 63 30.40 26.52 -6.24
C HIS A 63 30.90 27.88 -5.77
N SER A 64 30.11 28.94 -5.90
CA SER A 64 30.51 30.32 -5.60
C SER A 64 30.93 30.53 -4.14
N PHE A 65 30.28 29.82 -3.21
CA PHE A 65 30.59 29.84 -1.77
C PHE A 65 31.71 28.88 -1.36
N HIS A 66 32.23 28.08 -2.32
CA HIS A 66 33.30 27.11 -2.07
C HIS A 66 34.10 26.87 -3.37
N GLN A 67 34.93 27.85 -3.75
CA GLN A 67 35.72 27.82 -4.99
C GLN A 67 37.03 27.04 -4.88
N GLN A 68 37.47 26.75 -3.64
CA GLN A 68 38.78 26.15 -3.38
C GLN A 68 38.87 24.71 -3.88
N HIS A 69 37.79 23.94 -3.75
CA HIS A 69 37.71 22.57 -4.27
C HIS A 69 36.38 22.32 -4.97
N PRO A 70 36.37 21.48 -6.02
CA PRO A 70 35.14 21.06 -6.66
C PRO A 70 34.30 20.21 -5.72
N LEU A 71 32.98 20.33 -5.85
CA LEU A 71 32.02 19.49 -5.14
C LEU A 71 31.54 18.38 -6.07
N PHE A 72 31.34 17.19 -5.50
CA PHE A 72 30.88 16.02 -6.23
C PHE A 72 29.50 15.62 -5.74
N LEU A 73 28.65 15.25 -6.69
CA LEU A 73 27.31 14.78 -6.41
C LEU A 73 27.39 13.40 -5.71
N THR A 74 26.77 13.29 -4.55
CA THR A 74 26.73 12.08 -3.73
C THR A 74 25.29 11.73 -3.36
N ASN A 75 25.05 10.43 -3.20
CA ASN A 75 23.77 9.92 -2.73
C ASN A 75 23.74 9.97 -1.19
N GLY A 76 22.66 10.51 -0.61
CA GLY A 76 22.42 10.51 0.83
C GLY A 76 23.51 11.20 1.65
N LEU A 77 23.38 12.51 1.87
CA LEU A 77 24.29 13.29 2.72
C LEU A 77 24.25 12.91 4.23
N GLY A 78 23.36 12.00 4.63
CA GLY A 78 23.06 11.63 6.01
C GLY A 78 22.21 12.70 6.72
N ASP A 79 22.17 12.66 8.06
CA ASP A 79 21.41 13.61 8.92
C ASP A 79 22.03 15.02 9.02
N LEU A 80 23.02 15.30 8.18
CA LEU A 80 23.79 16.54 8.23
C LEU A 80 23.03 17.66 7.49
N PRO A 81 22.92 18.85 8.11
CA PRO A 81 22.26 19.98 7.46
C PRO A 81 23.11 20.49 6.29
N CYS A 82 22.47 21.02 5.26
CA CYS A 82 23.14 21.74 4.18
C CYS A 82 23.84 23.00 4.73
N ASP A 83 25.09 23.25 4.34
CA ASP A 83 25.89 24.37 4.85
C ASP A 83 25.36 25.75 4.42
N LEU A 84 24.61 25.83 3.32
CA LEU A 84 23.97 27.07 2.88
C LEU A 84 22.62 27.29 3.54
N CYS A 85 21.66 26.40 3.32
CA CYS A 85 20.28 26.62 3.74
C CYS A 85 19.95 26.07 5.13
N GLY A 86 20.86 25.34 5.78
CA GLY A 86 20.64 24.75 7.10
C GLY A 86 19.58 23.64 7.16
N GLN A 87 18.89 23.33 6.04
CA GLN A 87 17.88 22.27 5.99
C GLN A 87 18.55 20.91 6.07
N LYS A 88 17.90 20.03 6.83
CA LYS A 88 18.14 18.60 6.77
C LYS A 88 17.18 18.01 5.75
N ARG A 89 17.70 17.50 4.64
CA ARG A 89 16.91 16.74 3.67
C ARG A 89 17.27 15.28 3.81
N LEU A 90 16.54 14.61 4.71
CA LEU A 90 16.66 13.19 4.96
C LEU A 90 16.57 12.44 3.62
N GLU A 91 17.55 11.58 3.33
CA GLU A 91 17.60 10.72 2.14
C GLU A 91 17.74 11.42 0.77
N ALA A 92 17.89 12.75 0.71
CA ALA A 92 18.06 13.47 -0.56
C ALA A 92 19.52 13.44 -1.05
N ALA A 93 19.67 13.55 -2.38
CA ALA A 93 20.97 13.74 -3.00
C ALA A 93 21.53 15.14 -2.71
N GLY A 94 22.84 15.29 -2.82
CA GLY A 94 23.47 16.60 -2.77
C GLY A 94 24.95 16.56 -3.11
N TYR A 95 25.63 17.68 -2.90
CA TYR A 95 27.04 17.84 -3.25
C TYR A 95 27.90 17.84 -2.00
N SER A 96 29.01 17.11 -2.04
CA SER A 96 30.00 17.10 -0.96
C SER A 96 31.40 17.36 -1.50
N CYS A 97 32.18 18.10 -0.73
CA CYS A 97 33.62 18.20 -0.93
C CYS A 97 34.30 16.95 -0.36
N PRO A 98 35.21 16.29 -1.10
CA PRO A 98 35.99 15.17 -0.55
C PRO A 98 37.15 15.65 0.34
N THR A 99 37.56 16.92 0.19
CA THR A 99 38.71 17.50 0.90
C THR A 99 38.31 18.24 2.18
N CYS A 100 37.07 18.73 2.25
CA CYS A 100 36.54 19.52 3.35
C CYS A 100 35.20 18.95 3.79
N GLU A 101 34.75 19.25 5.00
CA GLU A 101 33.41 18.84 5.48
C GLU A 101 32.26 19.64 4.85
N PHE A 102 32.50 20.34 3.74
CA PHE A 102 31.52 21.21 3.08
C PHE A 102 30.50 20.40 2.26
N LYS A 103 29.21 20.61 2.53
CA LYS A 103 28.08 19.84 2.01
C LYS A 103 26.89 20.74 1.65
N LEU A 104 26.30 20.50 0.49
CA LEU A 104 25.15 21.23 -0.03
C LEU A 104 24.03 20.26 -0.42
N ASP A 105 22.78 20.60 -0.13
CA ASP A 105 21.67 19.89 -0.76
C ASP A 105 21.67 20.13 -2.29
N LEU A 106 20.95 19.27 -3.04
CA LEU A 106 20.90 19.34 -4.49
C LEU A 106 20.42 20.71 -5.02
N THR A 107 19.44 21.30 -4.36
CA THR A 107 18.84 22.59 -4.77
C THR A 107 19.85 23.71 -4.59
N CYS A 108 20.52 23.75 -3.44
CA CYS A 108 21.56 24.71 -3.12
C CYS A 108 22.80 24.57 -4.00
N GLY A 109 23.13 23.36 -4.45
CA GLY A 109 24.25 23.14 -5.37
C GLY A 109 23.97 23.58 -6.80
N ILE A 110 22.74 23.37 -7.29
CA ILE A 110 22.35 23.71 -8.67
C ILE A 110 21.92 25.18 -8.78
N ASN A 111 21.16 25.68 -7.80
CA ASN A 111 20.59 27.02 -7.82
C ASN A 111 20.63 27.66 -6.41
N PRO A 112 21.82 28.11 -5.95
CA PRO A 112 21.98 28.68 -4.62
C PRO A 112 21.18 29.98 -4.46
N SER A 113 20.43 30.09 -3.37
CA SER A 113 19.76 31.33 -3.00
C SER A 113 20.79 32.44 -2.70
N PRO A 114 20.62 33.65 -3.23
CA PRO A 114 21.57 34.74 -2.99
C PRO A 114 21.59 35.18 -1.51
N PRO A 115 22.73 35.60 -0.94
CA PRO A 115 22.82 36.03 0.46
C PRO A 115 21.95 37.25 0.77
N ALA A 116 21.77 38.11 -0.21
CA ALA A 116 20.93 39.29 -0.13
C ALA A 116 20.26 39.54 -1.48
N ILE A 117 19.05 40.10 -1.44
CA ILE A 117 18.29 40.55 -2.61
C ILE A 117 18.08 42.04 -2.44
N GLU A 118 18.73 42.87 -3.26
CA GLU A 118 18.65 44.33 -3.13
C GLU A 118 17.29 44.88 -3.59
N HIS A 119 16.68 44.23 -4.58
CA HIS A 119 15.41 44.65 -5.18
C HIS A 119 14.45 43.47 -5.28
N PRO A 120 13.80 43.06 -4.15
CA PRO A 120 12.81 41.99 -4.17
C PRO A 120 11.53 42.45 -4.86
N ILE A 121 10.79 41.49 -5.44
CA ILE A 121 9.51 41.78 -6.10
C ILE A 121 8.37 41.89 -5.08
N CYS A 122 8.47 41.14 -3.99
CA CYS A 122 7.43 41.06 -2.96
C CYS A 122 7.46 42.22 -1.95
N HIS A 123 8.56 42.98 -1.89
CA HIS A 123 8.81 43.99 -0.85
C HIS A 123 9.85 45.02 -1.31
N ASP A 124 9.69 46.28 -0.90
CA ASP A 124 10.47 47.40 -1.43
C ASP A 124 11.87 47.57 -0.80
N HIS A 125 12.18 46.86 0.29
CA HIS A 125 13.47 46.93 0.96
C HIS A 125 14.35 45.71 0.66
N PRO A 126 15.69 45.86 0.74
CA PRO A 126 16.60 44.73 0.62
C PRO A 126 16.30 43.62 1.63
N LEU A 127 16.37 42.39 1.15
CA LEU A 127 16.15 41.20 1.96
C LEU A 127 17.47 40.46 2.22
N VAL A 128 17.64 39.95 3.43
CA VAL A 128 18.82 39.16 3.85
C VAL A 128 18.41 37.71 4.06
N PHE A 129 19.22 36.78 3.56
CA PHE A 129 18.99 35.35 3.70
C PHE A 129 19.33 34.87 5.13
N LEU A 130 18.41 34.14 5.73
CA LEU A 130 18.54 33.49 7.03
C LEU A 130 18.51 31.98 6.85
N LYS A 131 19.57 31.29 7.30
CA LYS A 131 19.70 29.83 7.15
C LYS A 131 18.66 29.06 7.96
N LYS A 132 18.41 29.47 9.21
CA LYS A 132 17.50 28.76 10.11
C LYS A 132 16.95 29.71 11.16
N ARG A 133 15.69 29.50 11.56
CA ARG A 133 15.08 30.17 12.71
C ARG A 133 14.79 29.18 13.83
N GLU A 134 14.89 29.65 15.06
CA GLU A 134 14.45 28.92 16.26
C GLU A 134 12.93 29.08 16.47
N GLU A 135 12.36 30.22 16.05
CA GLU A 135 10.95 30.54 16.18
C GLU A 135 10.23 30.56 14.82
N LYS A 136 9.02 29.98 14.77
CA LYS A 136 8.16 30.01 13.58
C LYS A 136 7.52 31.39 13.44
N ALA A 137 7.68 32.01 12.28
CA ALA A 137 6.98 33.25 11.93
C ALA A 137 6.20 33.09 10.62
N PRO A 138 5.09 33.79 10.43
CA PRO A 138 4.36 33.76 9.17
C PRO A 138 5.13 34.46 8.06
N CYS A 139 5.02 33.94 6.84
CA CYS A 139 5.49 34.63 5.65
C CYS A 139 4.54 35.76 5.27
N GLU A 140 5.07 36.92 4.91
CA GLU A 140 4.25 38.08 4.55
C GLU A 140 3.43 37.87 3.27
N VAL A 141 3.89 37.00 2.36
CA VAL A 141 3.23 36.77 1.06
C VAL A 141 2.18 35.67 1.14
N CYS A 142 2.54 34.46 1.59
CA CYS A 142 1.62 33.32 1.60
C CYS A 142 0.90 33.13 2.94
N LYS A 143 1.29 33.86 3.98
CA LYS A 143 0.75 33.78 5.35
C LYS A 143 0.97 32.44 6.07
N ASP A 144 1.60 31.46 5.40
CA ASP A 144 2.03 30.20 6.02
C ASP A 144 3.20 30.41 6.98
N SER A 145 3.31 29.50 7.96
CA SER A 145 4.46 29.46 8.87
C SER A 145 5.77 29.11 8.15
N ILE A 146 6.82 29.85 8.45
CA ILE A 146 8.19 29.58 8.00
C ILE A 146 8.86 28.63 9.00
N GLY A 147 9.15 27.41 8.58
CA GLY A 147 9.87 26.40 9.37
C GLY A 147 11.33 26.18 8.95
N GLY A 148 11.84 26.92 7.97
CA GLY A 148 13.13 26.67 7.33
C GLY A 148 13.87 27.96 6.93
N PRO A 149 14.80 27.89 5.97
CA PRO A 149 15.50 29.06 5.44
C PRO A 149 14.50 30.08 4.89
N SER A 150 14.82 31.35 5.06
CA SER A 150 13.92 32.45 4.73
C SER A 150 14.68 33.73 4.46
N TYR A 151 14.03 34.69 3.83
CA TYR A 151 14.52 36.05 3.72
C TYR A 151 13.87 36.94 4.77
N SER A 152 14.63 37.89 5.32
CA SER A 152 14.13 38.89 6.27
C SER A 152 14.44 40.31 5.79
N CYS A 153 13.46 41.20 5.95
CA CYS A 153 13.70 42.63 5.89
C CYS A 153 14.03 43.13 7.31
N LEU A 154 15.27 43.55 7.54
CA LEU A 154 15.71 44.04 8.86
C LEU A 154 15.03 45.36 9.26
N GLY A 155 14.64 46.19 8.29
CA GLY A 155 14.00 47.48 8.55
C GLY A 155 12.51 47.37 8.92
N CYS A 156 11.81 46.36 8.40
CA CYS A 156 10.37 46.17 8.62
C CYS A 156 10.04 45.02 9.56
N ASP A 157 11.04 44.22 9.96
CA ASP A 157 10.86 42.97 10.73
C ASP A 157 9.87 42.00 10.06
N LEU A 158 9.95 41.90 8.72
CA LEU A 158 9.11 41.03 7.90
C LEU A 158 9.90 39.85 7.36
N TYR A 159 9.22 38.72 7.19
CA TYR A 159 9.83 37.45 6.80
C TYR A 159 9.14 36.84 5.57
N PHE A 160 9.93 36.18 4.74
CA PHE A 160 9.51 35.65 3.45
C PHE A 160 10.10 34.26 3.24
N HIS A 161 9.30 33.28 2.81
CA HIS A 161 9.90 32.03 2.32
C HIS A 161 10.84 32.33 1.14
N VAL A 162 11.87 31.50 0.97
CA VAL A 162 12.81 31.56 -0.16
C VAL A 162 12.07 31.63 -1.49
N ASP A 163 11.01 30.82 -1.65
CA ASP A 163 10.25 30.78 -2.90
C ASP A 163 9.21 31.90 -3.04
N CYS A 164 8.96 32.69 -1.98
CA CYS A 164 7.95 33.75 -1.98
C CYS A 164 8.52 35.12 -2.36
N VAL A 165 9.85 35.31 -2.33
CA VAL A 165 10.48 36.61 -2.62
C VAL A 165 10.35 37.07 -4.06
N HIS A 166 10.08 36.12 -4.97
CA HIS A 166 9.89 36.36 -6.39
C HIS A 166 8.41 36.48 -6.79
N LEU A 167 7.48 36.30 -5.84
CA LEU A 167 6.05 36.42 -6.11
C LEU A 167 5.61 37.88 -6.01
N SER A 168 5.01 38.40 -7.09
CA SER A 168 4.38 39.71 -7.12
C SER A 168 2.90 39.65 -6.71
N LYS A 169 2.33 40.78 -6.32
CA LYS A 169 0.88 40.90 -6.07
C LYS A 169 0.03 40.65 -7.33
N GLU A 170 0.59 40.88 -8.52
CA GLU A 170 -0.03 40.58 -9.80
C GLU A 170 0.95 39.85 -10.73
N VAL A 171 0.54 38.73 -11.35
CA VAL A 171 1.40 37.90 -12.21
C VAL A 171 0.73 37.63 -13.55
N ASN A 172 1.52 37.64 -14.63
CA ASN A 172 1.08 37.14 -15.94
C ASN A 172 1.35 35.63 -15.99
N HIS A 173 0.29 34.84 -15.90
CA HIS A 173 0.43 33.39 -15.83
C HIS A 173 0.48 32.77 -17.24
N PRO A 174 1.44 31.89 -17.57
CA PRO A 174 1.55 31.30 -18.92
C PRO A 174 0.29 30.56 -19.39
N CYS A 175 -0.40 29.87 -18.48
CA CYS A 175 -1.67 29.18 -18.76
C CYS A 175 -2.90 30.10 -18.73
N HIS A 176 -2.73 31.38 -18.40
CA HIS A 176 -3.77 32.40 -18.44
C HIS A 176 -3.19 33.75 -18.88
N PRO A 177 -2.75 33.89 -20.15
CA PRO A 177 -2.02 35.07 -20.60
C PRO A 177 -2.90 36.29 -20.85
N SER A 178 -4.22 36.10 -20.95
CA SER A 178 -5.17 37.16 -21.31
C SER A 178 -5.35 38.23 -20.21
N HIS A 179 -5.26 37.83 -18.94
CA HIS A 179 -5.41 38.73 -17.80
C HIS A 179 -4.37 38.41 -16.72
N PRO A 180 -3.84 39.43 -16.02
CA PRO A 180 -2.99 39.19 -14.87
C PRO A 180 -3.81 38.57 -13.72
N LEU A 181 -3.22 37.61 -13.01
CA LEU A 181 -3.80 37.05 -11.80
C LEU A 181 -3.37 37.91 -10.61
N LYS A 182 -4.31 38.17 -9.68
CA LYS A 182 -4.06 38.91 -8.45
C LYS A 182 -3.94 37.98 -7.27
N LEU A 183 -2.96 38.20 -6.40
CA LEU A 183 -2.80 37.47 -5.16
C LEU A 183 -3.88 37.92 -4.17
N ILE A 184 -4.74 36.99 -3.74
CA ILE A 184 -5.81 37.24 -2.76
C ILE A 184 -5.80 36.18 -1.66
N ALA A 185 -6.43 36.50 -0.53
CA ALA A 185 -6.65 35.53 0.54
C ALA A 185 -7.78 34.56 0.13
N SER A 186 -7.59 33.26 0.37
CA SER A 186 -8.54 32.19 0.04
C SER A 186 -9.92 32.44 0.68
N GLU A 187 -9.94 33.01 1.89
CA GLU A 187 -11.16 33.41 2.60
C GLU A 187 -11.97 34.53 1.92
N SER A 188 -11.36 35.28 0.98
CA SER A 188 -12.08 36.33 0.23
C SER A 188 -13.05 35.75 -0.80
N LEU A 189 -12.93 34.46 -1.14
CA LEU A 189 -13.85 33.75 -2.02
C LEU A 189 -14.89 33.00 -1.17
N THR A 190 -16.17 33.17 -1.50
CA THR A 190 -17.26 32.54 -0.73
C THR A 190 -17.59 31.14 -1.23
N ASP A 191 -17.41 30.87 -2.52
CA ASP A 191 -17.64 29.54 -3.10
C ASP A 191 -16.37 28.68 -2.98
N ASN A 192 -16.52 27.46 -2.49
CA ASN A 192 -15.42 26.51 -2.39
C ASN A 192 -14.94 26.05 -3.77
N ALA A 193 -15.81 26.01 -4.78
CA ALA A 193 -15.42 25.65 -6.14
C ALA A 193 -14.44 26.66 -6.75
N GLU A 194 -14.58 27.96 -6.42
CA GLU A 194 -13.69 29.02 -6.88
C GLU A 194 -12.31 28.97 -6.22
N LYS A 195 -12.19 28.32 -5.06
CA LYS A 195 -10.91 28.17 -4.35
C LYS A 195 -10.04 27.07 -4.97
N ILE A 196 -10.60 26.18 -5.78
CA ILE A 196 -9.85 25.06 -6.35
C ILE A 196 -8.91 25.59 -7.45
N CYS A 197 -7.63 25.24 -7.36
CA CYS A 197 -6.68 25.53 -8.42
C CYS A 197 -7.07 24.79 -9.70
N LEU A 198 -7.38 25.51 -10.78
CA LEU A 198 -7.78 24.92 -12.07
C LEU A 198 -6.65 24.15 -12.76
N LEU A 199 -5.42 24.28 -12.26
CA LEU A 199 -4.27 23.58 -12.80
C LEU A 199 -4.06 22.26 -12.06
N CYS A 200 -4.05 22.24 -10.73
CA CYS A 200 -3.70 21.04 -9.96
C CYS A 200 -4.82 20.43 -9.12
N GLU A 201 -6.02 21.02 -9.17
CA GLU A 201 -7.22 20.58 -8.44
C GLU A 201 -7.07 20.56 -6.91
N GLN A 202 -5.98 21.13 -6.40
CA GLN A 202 -5.77 21.33 -4.97
C GLN A 202 -6.40 22.64 -4.54
N GLN A 203 -7.04 22.63 -3.38
CA GLN A 203 -7.58 23.84 -2.75
C GLN A 203 -6.47 24.51 -1.93
N PRO A 204 -6.00 25.72 -2.28
CA PRO A 204 -5.05 26.46 -1.48
C PRO A 204 -5.70 26.95 -0.19
N GLU A 205 -5.00 26.78 0.94
CA GLU A 205 -5.54 27.11 2.26
C GLU A 205 -5.52 28.62 2.54
N ASN A 206 -4.40 29.29 2.30
CA ASN A 206 -4.19 30.67 2.75
C ASN A 206 -4.25 31.69 1.61
N MET A 207 -3.34 31.60 0.64
CA MET A 207 -3.21 32.59 -0.43
C MET A 207 -3.24 31.91 -1.80
N LEU A 208 -3.91 32.55 -2.76
CA LEU A 208 -4.05 32.06 -4.14
C LEU A 208 -4.02 33.21 -5.15
N TYR A 209 -3.72 32.88 -6.39
CA TYR A 209 -3.82 33.81 -7.51
C TYR A 209 -5.16 33.66 -8.20
N TYR A 210 -5.87 34.77 -8.35
CA TYR A 210 -7.23 34.79 -8.89
C TYR A 210 -7.40 35.84 -9.98
N CYS A 211 -8.14 35.47 -11.03
CA CYS A 211 -8.66 36.41 -12.01
C CYS A 211 -10.18 36.52 -11.88
N SER A 212 -10.68 37.68 -11.44
CA SER A 212 -12.12 37.93 -11.33
C SER A 212 -12.86 38.03 -12.67
N VAL A 213 -12.14 38.28 -13.77
CA VAL A 213 -12.73 38.40 -15.11
C VAL A 213 -13.06 37.02 -15.68
N CYS A 214 -12.17 36.05 -15.47
CA CYS A 214 -12.28 34.71 -16.04
C CYS A 214 -12.61 33.61 -15.02
N ASN A 215 -12.78 33.97 -13.74
CA ASN A 215 -12.91 33.04 -12.63
C ASN A 215 -11.77 31.98 -12.64
N PHE A 216 -10.54 32.45 -12.83
CA PHE A 216 -9.37 31.59 -12.95
C PHE A 216 -8.58 31.56 -11.65
N THR A 217 -8.46 30.38 -11.04
CA THR A 217 -7.72 30.18 -9.78
C THR A 217 -6.46 29.36 -10.00
N SER A 218 -5.33 29.87 -9.50
CA SER A 218 -4.03 29.19 -9.48
C SER A 218 -3.44 29.17 -8.07
N CYS A 219 -2.99 28.00 -7.62
CA CYS A 219 -2.22 27.90 -6.38
C CYS A 219 -0.82 28.47 -6.56
N LEU A 220 -0.18 28.86 -5.45
CA LEU A 220 1.20 29.37 -5.46
C LEU A 220 2.18 28.39 -6.13
N GLY A 221 2.00 27.08 -5.94
CA GLY A 221 2.83 26.05 -6.54
C GLY A 221 2.74 26.02 -8.08
N CYS A 222 1.52 26.05 -8.63
CA CYS A 222 1.32 26.07 -10.08
C CYS A 222 1.73 27.40 -10.72
N THR A 223 1.62 28.52 -9.99
CA THR A 223 2.17 29.80 -10.48
C THR A 223 3.70 29.77 -10.54
N LYS A 224 4.36 29.13 -9.57
CA LYS A 224 5.83 28.97 -9.55
C LYS A 224 6.31 28.01 -10.64
N ARG A 225 5.62 26.88 -10.81
CA ARG A 225 5.95 25.83 -11.77
C ARG A 225 4.71 25.50 -12.60
N PRO A 226 4.42 26.30 -13.63
CA PRO A 226 3.24 26.10 -14.44
C PRO A 226 3.36 24.82 -15.27
N PRO A 227 2.25 24.10 -15.51
CA PRO A 227 2.25 22.96 -16.40
C PRO A 227 2.67 23.38 -17.81
N PRO A 228 3.30 22.48 -18.59
CA PRO A 228 3.66 22.76 -19.96
C PRO A 228 2.41 23.01 -20.80
N LEU A 229 2.41 24.08 -21.60
CA LEU A 229 1.30 24.43 -22.49
C LEU A 229 1.16 23.46 -23.66
N PHE A 230 2.28 22.85 -24.06
CA PHE A 230 2.35 21.93 -25.19
C PHE A 230 3.13 20.69 -24.78
N ILE A 231 2.63 19.52 -25.20
CA ILE A 231 3.29 18.24 -25.01
C ILE A 231 3.38 17.54 -26.36
N GLU A 232 4.57 17.06 -26.68
CA GLU A 232 4.82 16.18 -27.82
C GLU A 232 5.16 14.78 -27.30
N HIS A 233 4.23 13.84 -27.47
CA HIS A 233 4.43 12.46 -27.02
C HIS A 233 3.83 11.44 -27.99
N THR A 234 4.65 10.99 -28.94
CA THR A 234 4.22 10.17 -30.08
C THR A 234 3.63 8.82 -29.71
N LYS A 235 3.98 8.25 -28.54
CA LYS A 235 3.33 7.04 -28.02
C LYS A 235 1.90 7.29 -27.54
N THR A 236 1.61 8.48 -26.98
CA THR A 236 0.23 8.83 -26.57
C THR A 236 -0.59 9.25 -27.78
N HIS A 237 -0.03 10.14 -28.60
CA HIS A 237 -0.71 10.67 -29.76
C HIS A 237 0.31 11.23 -30.77
N LYS A 238 0.04 11.09 -32.07
CA LYS A 238 0.98 11.47 -33.14
C LYS A 238 1.18 12.98 -33.28
N HIS A 239 0.17 13.78 -32.95
CA HIS A 239 0.22 15.24 -33.01
C HIS A 239 0.59 15.86 -31.66
N GLN A 240 1.01 17.12 -31.69
CA GLN A 240 1.20 17.95 -30.50
C GLN A 240 -0.13 18.11 -29.74
N LEU A 241 -0.05 18.02 -28.42
CA LEU A 241 -1.17 18.19 -27.51
C LEU A 241 -1.05 19.54 -26.79
N THR A 242 -2.12 20.32 -26.80
CA THR A 242 -2.21 21.64 -26.17
C THR A 242 -3.01 21.54 -24.87
N LEU A 243 -2.53 22.17 -23.81
CA LEU A 243 -3.24 22.24 -22.54
C LEU A 243 -4.63 22.85 -22.73
N PHE A 244 -5.65 22.15 -22.28
CA PHE A 244 -7.05 22.53 -22.38
C PHE A 244 -7.66 22.57 -20.98
N LEU A 245 -8.02 23.76 -20.53
CA LEU A 245 -8.62 24.00 -19.22
C LEU A 245 -10.12 24.19 -19.43
N ASN A 246 -10.90 23.13 -19.19
CA ASN A 246 -12.35 23.19 -19.31
C ASN A 246 -12.98 23.32 -17.91
N GLY A 247 -13.75 24.38 -17.70
CA GLY A 247 -14.64 24.52 -16.52
C GLY A 247 -16.02 23.88 -16.73
N ILE A 248 -16.18 23.03 -17.75
CA ILE A 248 -17.47 22.43 -18.12
C ILE A 248 -17.36 20.91 -17.93
N SER A 249 -18.12 20.41 -16.95
CA SER A 249 -18.39 18.98 -16.78
C SER A 249 -19.17 18.47 -17.99
N TYR A 250 -18.55 17.65 -18.83
CA TYR A 250 -19.30 16.91 -19.85
C TYR A 250 -20.05 15.78 -19.16
N GLN A 251 -21.37 15.93 -19.00
CA GLN A 251 -22.24 14.80 -18.70
C GLN A 251 -22.32 13.92 -19.94
N GLY A 252 -21.51 12.86 -19.98
CA GLY A 252 -21.55 11.89 -21.09
C GLY A 252 -20.21 11.26 -21.46
N SER A 253 -19.37 10.94 -20.48
CA SER A 253 -18.36 9.88 -20.51
C SER A 253 -17.85 9.74 -19.08
N ALA A 254 -17.19 8.63 -18.74
CA ALA A 254 -16.62 8.40 -17.41
C ALA A 254 -15.43 9.34 -17.06
N LEU A 255 -15.39 10.56 -17.58
CA LEU A 255 -14.55 11.67 -17.15
C LEU A 255 -15.26 12.45 -16.05
N THR A 256 -15.62 11.78 -14.96
CA THR A 256 -15.93 12.51 -13.73
C THR A 256 -14.63 13.12 -13.20
N TYR A 257 -14.70 14.39 -12.81
CA TYR A 257 -13.68 15.27 -12.24
C TYR A 257 -12.94 16.19 -13.23
N ASN A 258 -13.00 17.49 -12.90
CA ASN A 258 -12.43 18.69 -13.55
C ASN A 258 -10.91 18.60 -13.73
N SER A 259 -10.47 17.64 -14.53
CA SER A 259 -9.06 17.28 -14.61
C SER A 259 -8.29 18.07 -15.66
N ARG A 260 -7.02 18.35 -15.37
CA ARG A 260 -6.07 18.95 -16.33
C ARG A 260 -5.98 18.12 -17.61
N ALA A 261 -6.65 18.56 -18.68
CA ALA A 261 -6.70 17.86 -19.96
C ALA A 261 -5.78 18.49 -21.00
N TYR A 262 -5.35 17.69 -21.96
CA TYR A 262 -4.60 18.09 -23.13
C TYR A 262 -5.36 17.67 -24.38
N MET A 263 -5.43 18.54 -25.38
CA MET A 263 -6.14 18.27 -26.62
C MET A 263 -5.25 18.44 -27.86
N CYS A 264 -5.39 17.52 -28.80
CA CYS A 264 -4.92 17.66 -30.16
C CYS A 264 -5.91 18.53 -30.94
N LEU A 265 -5.53 19.78 -31.24
CA LEU A 265 -6.39 20.66 -32.04
C LEU A 265 -6.70 20.11 -33.45
N PRO A 266 -5.76 19.46 -34.18
CA PRO A 266 -6.05 18.94 -35.52
C PRO A 266 -7.09 17.82 -35.57
N CYS A 267 -7.18 17.04 -34.49
CA CYS A 267 -7.92 15.77 -34.50
C CYS A 267 -9.00 15.67 -33.43
N GLY A 268 -9.10 16.64 -32.52
CA GLY A 268 -10.06 16.64 -31.41
C GLY A 268 -9.79 15.60 -30.33
N PHE A 269 -8.65 14.90 -30.36
CA PHE A 269 -8.27 13.93 -29.34
C PHE A 269 -8.00 14.63 -28.01
N VAL A 270 -8.63 14.17 -26.92
CA VAL A 270 -8.47 14.72 -25.57
C VAL A 270 -7.91 13.64 -24.64
N VAL A 271 -6.94 14.00 -23.80
CA VAL A 271 -6.32 13.10 -22.82
C VAL A 271 -6.04 13.84 -21.52
N ASN A 272 -6.33 13.22 -20.38
CA ASN A 272 -5.93 13.74 -19.07
C ASN A 272 -4.39 13.74 -18.95
N GLY A 273 -3.79 14.71 -18.25
CA GLY A 273 -2.36 14.76 -17.97
C GLY A 273 -1.78 13.44 -17.38
N ASN A 274 -2.56 12.75 -16.55
CA ASN A 274 -2.21 11.44 -15.99
C ASN A 274 -2.27 10.30 -17.02
N GLY A 275 -3.04 10.48 -18.10
CA GLY A 275 -3.19 9.57 -19.23
C GLY A 275 -2.13 9.75 -20.33
N ILE A 276 -1.17 10.66 -20.13
CA ILE A 276 -0.02 10.82 -21.02
C ILE A 276 1.08 9.84 -20.60
N ASN A 277 1.68 9.17 -21.59
CA ASN A 277 2.73 8.18 -21.39
C ASN A 277 2.27 7.01 -20.48
N LEU A 278 1.07 6.50 -20.76
CA LEU A 278 0.58 5.29 -20.12
C LEU A 278 1.44 4.10 -20.52
N PRO A 279 1.76 3.23 -19.56
CA PRO A 279 2.53 2.04 -19.85
C PRO A 279 1.74 1.11 -20.78
N GLN A 280 2.44 0.41 -21.68
CA GLN A 280 1.80 -0.45 -22.67
C GLN A 280 1.51 -1.83 -22.13
N VAL A 281 2.40 -2.40 -21.31
CA VAL A 281 2.21 -3.73 -20.70
C VAL A 281 2.59 -3.66 -19.23
N ILE A 282 1.67 -4.06 -18.36
CA ILE A 282 1.87 -4.01 -16.91
C ILE A 282 1.37 -5.29 -16.23
N ASN A 283 1.80 -5.49 -14.99
CA ASN A 283 1.19 -6.44 -14.06
C ASN A 283 0.43 -5.67 -12.98
N ILE A 284 -0.72 -6.20 -12.58
CA ILE A 284 -1.49 -5.65 -11.47
C ILE A 284 -1.68 -6.71 -10.40
N ASN A 285 -1.94 -6.30 -9.16
CA ASN A 285 -2.19 -7.23 -8.06
C ASN A 285 -3.59 -7.86 -8.04
N ARG A 286 -4.49 -7.45 -8.96
CA ARG A 286 -5.85 -8.00 -9.12
C ARG A 286 -5.97 -9.05 -10.23
N HIS A 287 -4.87 -9.40 -10.90
CA HIS A 287 -4.86 -10.35 -12.00
C HIS A 287 -3.49 -11.00 -12.17
N ASP A 288 -3.47 -12.31 -12.47
CA ASP A 288 -2.22 -13.05 -12.56
C ASP A 288 -1.44 -12.78 -13.86
N HIS A 289 -2.16 -12.54 -14.96
CA HIS A 289 -1.57 -12.27 -16.26
C HIS A 289 -1.24 -10.80 -16.47
N ARG A 290 -0.25 -10.54 -17.33
CA ARG A 290 0.01 -9.21 -17.86
C ARG A 290 -1.22 -8.68 -18.59
N ILE A 291 -1.46 -7.39 -18.42
CA ILE A 291 -2.50 -6.66 -19.14
C ILE A 291 -1.86 -5.61 -20.04
N SER A 292 -2.48 -5.37 -21.20
CA SER A 292 -1.99 -4.44 -22.20
C SER A 292 -2.95 -3.28 -22.39
N TYR A 293 -2.40 -2.08 -22.55
CA TYR A 293 -3.19 -0.90 -22.83
C TYR A 293 -3.82 -0.98 -24.23
N THR A 294 -5.10 -0.62 -24.33
CA THR A 294 -5.84 -0.50 -25.59
C THR A 294 -6.68 0.77 -25.58
N HIS A 295 -6.67 1.49 -26.70
CA HIS A 295 -7.46 2.70 -26.87
C HIS A 295 -8.96 2.43 -27.07
N GLN A 296 -9.33 1.22 -27.51
CA GLN A 296 -10.71 0.81 -27.73
C GLN A 296 -10.91 -0.63 -27.26
N LEU A 297 -12.00 -0.85 -26.52
CA LEU A 297 -12.43 -2.19 -26.12
C LEU A 297 -13.50 -2.72 -27.08
N GLY A 298 -13.36 -3.99 -27.48
CA GLY A 298 -14.40 -4.68 -28.24
C GLY A 298 -15.69 -4.91 -27.44
N PRO A 299 -16.77 -5.41 -28.06
CA PRO A 299 -17.97 -5.78 -27.33
C PRO A 299 -17.71 -6.99 -26.40
N GLY A 300 -18.10 -6.87 -25.12
CA GLY A 300 -18.03 -7.98 -24.15
C GLY A 300 -17.40 -7.63 -22.79
N TYR A 301 -16.67 -6.52 -22.70
CA TYR A 301 -16.11 -6.02 -21.44
C TYR A 301 -17.16 -5.20 -20.70
N LEU A 302 -17.61 -5.70 -19.54
CA LEU A 302 -18.68 -5.08 -18.75
C LEU A 302 -18.11 -4.30 -17.58
N ASN A 303 -17.34 -4.94 -16.70
CA ASN A 303 -16.93 -4.37 -15.42
C ASN A 303 -15.40 -4.36 -15.28
N CYS A 304 -14.89 -3.29 -14.69
CA CYS A 304 -13.48 -3.13 -14.38
C CYS A 304 -13.00 -4.19 -13.39
N GLY A 305 -11.86 -4.82 -13.67
CA GLY A 305 -11.23 -5.83 -12.84
C GLY A 305 -10.73 -5.34 -11.47
N VAL A 306 -10.84 -4.04 -11.19
CA VAL A 306 -10.40 -3.39 -9.95
C VAL A 306 -11.60 -2.75 -9.22
N CYS A 307 -12.18 -1.67 -9.78
CA CYS A 307 -13.28 -0.95 -9.13
C CYS A 307 -14.66 -1.56 -9.38
N ARG A 308 -14.76 -2.55 -10.28
CA ARG A 308 -16.00 -3.25 -10.66
C ARG A 308 -17.09 -2.38 -11.32
N GLU A 309 -16.81 -1.10 -11.54
CA GLU A 309 -17.66 -0.20 -12.33
C GLU A 309 -17.57 -0.49 -13.83
N ILE A 310 -18.55 0.01 -14.58
CA ILE A 310 -18.62 -0.21 -16.02
C ILE A 310 -17.40 0.42 -16.70
N VAL A 311 -16.73 -0.35 -17.58
CA VAL A 311 -15.64 0.18 -18.39
C VAL A 311 -16.22 0.89 -19.60
N ASP A 312 -16.02 2.21 -19.65
CA ASP A 312 -16.35 3.02 -20.81
C ASP A 312 -15.49 2.56 -22.00
N ARG A 313 -16.11 2.34 -23.16
CA ARG A 313 -15.43 1.83 -24.36
C ARG A 313 -14.63 2.92 -25.07
N ASP A 314 -14.99 4.17 -24.82
CA ASP A 314 -14.39 5.34 -25.48
C ASP A 314 -13.21 5.91 -24.66
N CYS A 315 -13.11 5.51 -23.40
CA CYS A 315 -11.98 5.79 -22.53
C CYS A 315 -11.03 4.59 -22.59
N GLY A 316 -9.79 4.77 -23.08
CA GLY A 316 -8.82 3.68 -23.18
C GLY A 316 -8.67 2.89 -21.87
N ALA A 317 -8.37 1.60 -21.98
CA ALA A 317 -8.39 0.65 -20.86
C ALA A 317 -7.25 -0.36 -20.98
N TYR A 318 -7.00 -1.14 -19.94
CA TYR A 318 -6.12 -2.30 -20.02
C TYR A 318 -6.94 -3.56 -20.17
N ALA A 319 -6.50 -4.47 -21.02
CA ALA A 319 -7.15 -5.76 -21.23
C ALA A 319 -6.14 -6.91 -21.11
N CYS A 320 -6.60 -8.04 -20.59
CA CYS A 320 -5.83 -9.28 -20.64
C CYS A 320 -6.05 -9.98 -21.99
N VAL A 321 -4.96 -10.45 -22.61
CA VAL A 321 -5.02 -11.23 -23.86
C VAL A 321 -5.36 -12.70 -23.57
N VAL A 322 -4.98 -13.21 -22.40
CA VAL A 322 -5.20 -14.61 -22.00
C VAL A 322 -6.62 -14.83 -21.47
N CYS A 323 -7.07 -13.95 -20.57
CA CYS A 323 -8.39 -14.04 -19.96
C CYS A 323 -9.42 -13.25 -20.75
N SER A 324 -10.36 -13.96 -21.36
CA SER A 324 -11.49 -13.35 -22.07
C SER A 324 -12.28 -12.42 -21.13
N ASN A 325 -12.65 -11.24 -21.63
CA ASN A 325 -13.48 -10.25 -20.93
C ASN A 325 -12.89 -9.63 -19.65
N TYR A 326 -11.59 -9.79 -19.37
CA TYR A 326 -10.94 -9.04 -18.28
C TYR A 326 -10.43 -7.69 -18.80
N ALA A 327 -11.01 -6.60 -18.29
CA ALA A 327 -10.55 -5.25 -18.57
C ALA A 327 -10.51 -4.42 -17.29
N VAL A 328 -9.66 -3.40 -17.27
CA VAL A 328 -9.47 -2.50 -16.14
C VAL A 328 -9.41 -1.08 -16.67
N HIS A 329 -10.09 -0.13 -16.03
CA HIS A 329 -9.93 1.29 -16.36
C HIS A 329 -8.46 1.67 -16.33
N TRP A 330 -8.03 2.52 -17.24
CA TRP A 330 -6.62 2.92 -17.27
C TRP A 330 -6.18 3.54 -15.93
N GLU A 331 -7.02 4.35 -15.29
CA GLU A 331 -6.76 4.99 -14.00
C GLU A 331 -6.61 3.96 -12.88
N CYS A 332 -7.53 2.99 -12.81
CA CYS A 332 -7.47 1.92 -11.82
C CYS A 332 -6.23 1.05 -12.00
N ALA A 333 -5.85 0.77 -13.25
CA ALA A 333 -4.71 -0.08 -13.56
C ALA A 333 -3.38 0.55 -13.15
N VAL A 334 -3.23 1.87 -13.32
CA VAL A 334 -1.98 2.59 -13.02
C VAL A 334 -1.94 3.21 -11.62
N HIS A 335 -2.92 2.89 -10.78
CA HIS A 335 -3.00 3.36 -9.40
C HIS A 335 -1.88 2.74 -8.55
N ASP A 336 -1.28 3.52 -7.63
CA ASP A 336 -0.08 3.10 -6.89
C ASP A 336 -0.28 1.88 -5.96
N ASN A 337 -1.53 1.61 -5.59
CA ASN A 337 -1.93 0.44 -4.80
C ASN A 337 -2.25 -0.81 -5.65
N VAL A 338 -2.23 -0.69 -6.98
CA VAL A 338 -2.63 -1.75 -7.92
C VAL A 338 -1.46 -2.19 -8.78
N TRP A 339 -0.65 -1.24 -9.24
CA TRP A 339 0.52 -1.47 -10.09
C TRP A 339 1.84 -1.20 -9.36
N ASP A 340 2.85 -2.02 -9.65
CA ASP A 340 4.19 -1.91 -9.08
C ASP A 340 5.02 -0.76 -9.67
N GLY A 341 4.57 -0.14 -10.76
CA GLY A 341 5.26 0.95 -11.45
C GLY A 341 6.20 0.49 -12.56
N VAL A 342 6.23 -0.82 -12.87
CA VAL A 342 7.11 -1.40 -13.88
C VAL A 342 6.40 -1.54 -15.23
N GLU A 343 6.95 -0.88 -16.26
CA GLU A 343 6.64 -1.12 -17.67
C GLU A 343 7.33 -2.40 -18.15
N LEU A 344 6.56 -3.27 -18.79
CA LEU A 344 6.96 -4.60 -19.23
C LEU A 344 6.93 -4.78 -20.75
N GLU A 345 6.61 -3.72 -21.51
CA GLU A 345 6.69 -3.72 -22.97
C GLU A 345 8.07 -4.21 -23.45
N GLY A 346 8.09 -5.21 -24.32
CA GLY A 346 9.33 -5.80 -24.86
C GLY A 346 10.09 -6.73 -23.90
N THR A 347 9.61 -6.96 -22.68
CA THR A 347 10.18 -7.97 -21.78
C THR A 347 9.54 -9.34 -22.04
N SER A 348 10.34 -10.39 -22.10
CA SER A 348 9.82 -11.77 -22.12
C SER A 348 9.12 -12.09 -20.80
N GLU A 349 7.97 -12.73 -20.87
CA GLU A 349 7.28 -13.25 -19.70
C GLU A 349 8.02 -14.51 -19.20
N ILE A 350 8.79 -14.37 -18.12
CA ILE A 350 9.45 -15.48 -17.44
C ILE A 350 8.48 -15.99 -16.37
N THR A 351 7.55 -16.89 -16.75
CA THR A 351 6.79 -17.70 -15.80
C THR A 351 7.64 -18.88 -15.35
N GLU A 352 8.63 -18.62 -14.49
CA GLU A 352 9.17 -19.70 -13.68
C GLU A 352 8.13 -20.05 -12.61
N ASP A 353 7.11 -20.80 -13.00
CA ASP A 353 6.21 -21.51 -12.08
C ASP A 353 7.04 -22.58 -11.37
N ILE A 354 7.67 -22.19 -10.28
CA ILE A 354 8.37 -23.11 -9.40
C ILE A 354 7.29 -23.91 -8.68
N ALA A 355 7.08 -25.15 -9.11
CA ALA A 355 6.17 -26.07 -8.44
C ALA A 355 6.60 -26.25 -6.97
N PRO A 356 5.64 -26.29 -6.02
CA PRO A 356 5.95 -26.45 -4.60
C PRO A 356 6.50 -27.85 -4.26
N PHE A 357 6.35 -28.83 -5.15
CA PHE A 357 6.86 -30.18 -4.94
C PHE A 357 7.23 -30.86 -6.25
N LYS A 358 8.02 -31.93 -6.13
CA LYS A 358 8.34 -32.87 -7.21
C LYS A 358 7.50 -34.13 -7.03
N VAL A 359 6.90 -34.62 -8.11
CA VAL A 359 6.16 -35.90 -8.10
C VAL A 359 7.17 -37.04 -8.15
N MET A 360 7.10 -37.94 -7.16
CA MET A 360 8.03 -39.07 -7.01
C MET A 360 7.41 -40.41 -7.44
N GLY A 361 6.09 -40.44 -7.63
CA GLY A 361 5.31 -41.61 -8.03
C GLY A 361 3.82 -41.36 -7.83
N ASP A 362 3.00 -42.38 -8.05
CA ASP A 362 1.55 -42.29 -7.83
C ASP A 362 1.26 -41.89 -6.38
N ASN A 363 0.56 -40.77 -6.19
CA ASN A 363 0.20 -40.22 -4.88
C ASN A 363 1.40 -39.89 -3.96
N LEU A 364 2.64 -39.81 -4.48
CA LEU A 364 3.84 -39.51 -3.69
C LEU A 364 4.54 -38.24 -4.16
N ILE A 365 4.84 -37.34 -3.23
CA ILE A 365 5.50 -36.06 -3.51
C ILE A 365 6.72 -35.81 -2.60
N SER A 366 7.71 -35.08 -3.11
CA SER A 366 8.78 -34.46 -2.33
C SER A 366 8.53 -32.96 -2.28
N HIS A 367 8.15 -32.45 -1.12
CA HIS A 367 7.66 -31.08 -0.92
C HIS A 367 8.76 -30.14 -0.44
N PHE A 368 8.79 -28.88 -0.90
CA PHE A 368 9.87 -27.93 -0.59
C PHE A 368 10.08 -27.68 0.91
N SER A 369 9.02 -27.80 1.70
CA SER A 369 9.08 -27.61 3.16
C SER A 369 9.50 -28.87 3.92
N HIS A 370 9.55 -30.03 3.24
CA HIS A 370 9.85 -31.33 3.82
C HIS A 370 10.51 -32.23 2.77
N GLU A 371 11.73 -31.88 2.38
CA GLU A 371 12.47 -32.58 1.32
C GLU A 371 13.08 -33.91 1.78
N GLN A 372 13.20 -34.12 3.10
CA GLN A 372 13.88 -35.28 3.69
C GLN A 372 13.11 -36.59 3.51
N HIS A 373 11.76 -36.54 3.55
CA HIS A 373 10.90 -37.71 3.36
C HIS A 373 9.84 -37.44 2.28
N THR A 374 9.32 -38.49 1.69
CA THR A 374 8.20 -38.39 0.74
C THR A 374 6.87 -38.32 1.47
N LEU A 375 5.96 -37.48 0.98
CA LEU A 375 4.58 -37.40 1.48
C LEU A 375 3.64 -38.21 0.59
N ARG A 376 2.69 -38.90 1.22
CA ARG A 376 1.67 -39.71 0.56
C ARG A 376 0.31 -39.04 0.60
N LEU A 377 -0.37 -39.00 -0.54
CA LEU A 377 -1.74 -38.49 -0.65
C LEU A 377 -2.74 -39.53 -0.12
N HIS A 378 -3.59 -39.07 0.80
CA HIS A 378 -4.73 -39.80 1.32
C HIS A 378 -6.00 -39.03 0.92
N LYS A 379 -6.79 -39.63 0.02
CA LYS A 379 -8.03 -39.04 -0.52
C LYS A 379 -9.28 -39.38 0.30
N GLU A 380 -9.20 -40.43 1.10
CA GLU A 380 -10.27 -40.83 2.02
C GLU A 380 -9.99 -40.21 3.39
N GLY A 381 -11.05 -39.82 4.11
CA GLY A 381 -10.95 -39.21 5.44
C GLY A 381 -10.43 -40.20 6.48
N ILE A 382 -9.12 -40.45 6.46
CA ILE A 382 -8.43 -41.20 7.49
C ILE A 382 -8.68 -40.48 8.80
N ILE A 383 -9.21 -41.20 9.79
CA ILE A 383 -9.44 -40.67 11.13
C ILE A 383 -8.06 -40.47 11.78
N HIS A 384 -7.50 -39.28 11.59
CA HIS A 384 -6.38 -38.81 12.40
C HIS A 384 -6.88 -38.37 13.77
N ASP A 385 -5.95 -38.30 14.73
CA ASP A 385 -6.22 -37.72 16.05
C ASP A 385 -6.85 -36.32 15.89
N ALA A 386 -7.80 -35.97 16.76
CA ALA A 386 -8.50 -34.68 16.73
C ALA A 386 -7.55 -33.47 16.88
N TYR A 387 -6.30 -33.73 17.30
CA TYR A 387 -5.23 -32.74 17.45
C TYR A 387 -4.25 -32.69 16.27
N ALA A 388 -4.42 -33.51 15.23
CA ALA A 388 -3.58 -33.43 14.05
C ALA A 388 -3.85 -32.10 13.33
N LEU A 389 -2.80 -31.30 13.11
CA LEU A 389 -2.87 -29.99 12.46
C LEU A 389 -2.07 -30.01 11.15
N CYS A 390 -2.51 -29.22 10.18
CA CYS A 390 -1.74 -28.95 8.98
C CYS A 390 -0.53 -28.06 9.30
N GLU A 391 0.68 -28.46 8.91
CA GLU A 391 1.91 -27.68 9.13
C GLU A 391 1.92 -26.34 8.37
N ALA A 392 1.12 -26.21 7.31
CA ALA A 392 1.00 -24.96 6.57
C ALA A 392 -0.02 -23.99 7.15
N CYS A 393 -1.26 -24.43 7.36
CA CYS A 393 -2.35 -23.51 7.74
C CYS A 393 -2.75 -23.62 9.21
N THR A 394 -2.10 -24.51 9.97
CA THR A 394 -2.29 -24.75 11.42
C THR A 394 -3.71 -25.11 11.86
N TYR A 395 -4.62 -25.33 10.92
CA TYR A 395 -5.96 -25.83 11.17
C TYR A 395 -6.02 -27.35 11.30
N PRO A 396 -7.02 -27.88 12.04
CA PRO A 396 -7.19 -29.30 12.21
C PRO A 396 -7.39 -30.04 10.89
N ILE A 397 -6.80 -31.22 10.81
CA ILE A 397 -6.99 -32.15 9.70
C ILE A 397 -8.42 -32.68 9.78
N GLY A 398 -9.28 -32.10 8.96
CA GLY A 398 -10.71 -32.41 8.90
C GLY A 398 -11.00 -33.58 7.96
N PHE A 399 -11.85 -33.30 6.97
CA PHE A 399 -12.32 -34.29 5.98
C PHE A 399 -11.66 -34.11 4.60
N ASP A 400 -10.84 -33.08 4.44
CA ASP A 400 -10.18 -32.77 3.18
C ASP A 400 -9.04 -33.77 2.89
N PRO A 401 -8.72 -34.03 1.60
CA PRO A 401 -7.55 -34.82 1.24
C PRO A 401 -6.25 -34.22 1.82
N ILE A 402 -5.35 -35.10 2.25
CA ILE A 402 -4.10 -34.71 2.89
C ILE A 402 -2.89 -35.41 2.30
N TYR A 403 -1.74 -34.76 2.43
CA TYR A 403 -0.43 -35.37 2.32
C TYR A 403 0.13 -35.62 3.71
N SER A 404 0.50 -36.87 4.02
CA SER A 404 1.16 -37.21 5.29
C SER A 404 2.49 -37.94 5.05
N CYS A 405 3.44 -37.70 5.93
CA CYS A 405 4.68 -38.46 6.00
C CYS A 405 4.46 -39.74 6.82
N GLU A 406 4.93 -40.89 6.34
CA GLU A 406 4.88 -42.16 7.10
C GLU A 406 6.00 -42.25 8.15
N GLU A 407 7.07 -41.47 8.00
CA GLU A 407 8.25 -41.48 8.88
C GLU A 407 8.19 -40.43 10.01
N CYS A 408 7.38 -39.39 9.87
CA CYS A 408 7.24 -38.33 10.89
C CYS A 408 5.82 -37.75 10.90
N HIS A 409 5.46 -37.00 11.95
CA HIS A 409 4.12 -36.41 12.11
C HIS A 409 3.84 -35.18 11.22
N PHE A 410 4.50 -35.06 10.07
CA PHE A 410 4.32 -33.95 9.13
C PHE A 410 3.09 -34.18 8.24
N ILE A 411 2.13 -33.26 8.27
CA ILE A 411 0.87 -33.36 7.53
C ILE A 411 0.53 -32.02 6.87
N LEU A 412 0.05 -32.07 5.62
CA LEU A 412 -0.46 -30.92 4.86
C LEU A 412 -1.82 -31.24 4.25
N HIS A 413 -2.73 -30.26 4.24
CA HIS A 413 -3.88 -30.33 3.33
C HIS A 413 -3.40 -30.36 1.87
N GLU A 414 -4.10 -31.06 0.98
CA GLU A 414 -3.79 -31.05 -0.45
C GLU A 414 -3.74 -29.63 -1.01
N LYS A 415 -4.70 -28.78 -0.64
CA LYS A 415 -4.72 -27.35 -1.01
C LYS A 415 -3.49 -26.60 -0.51
N CYS A 416 -2.99 -26.94 0.69
CA CYS A 416 -1.80 -26.31 1.27
C CYS A 416 -0.51 -26.78 0.59
N ALA A 417 -0.43 -28.04 0.17
CA ALA A 417 0.71 -28.56 -0.58
C ALA A 417 0.83 -27.96 -1.99
N ASN A 418 -0.30 -27.52 -2.56
CA ASN A 418 -0.38 -26.90 -3.89
C ASN A 418 -0.29 -25.37 -3.87
N LEU A 419 0.09 -24.74 -2.75
CA LEU A 419 0.22 -23.29 -2.68
C LEU A 419 1.34 -22.80 -3.62
N PRO A 420 1.11 -21.70 -4.37
CA PRO A 420 2.10 -21.19 -5.32
C PRO A 420 3.34 -20.66 -4.60
N MET A 421 4.53 -21.02 -5.11
CA MET A 421 5.80 -20.60 -4.52
C MET A 421 6.07 -19.10 -4.66
N LYS A 422 5.50 -18.45 -5.66
CA LYS A 422 5.52 -17.01 -5.88
C LYS A 422 4.10 -16.53 -6.17
N LYS A 423 3.64 -15.48 -5.49
CA LYS A 423 2.28 -14.96 -5.68
C LYS A 423 2.24 -13.44 -5.51
N ARG A 424 1.53 -12.73 -6.39
CA ARG A 424 1.12 -11.34 -6.13
C ARG A 424 -0.13 -11.38 -5.26
N LEU A 425 -0.04 -10.78 -4.08
CA LEU A 425 -1.16 -10.74 -3.15
C LEU A 425 -2.10 -9.62 -3.55
N VAL A 426 -3.41 -9.80 -3.34
CA VAL A 426 -4.42 -8.82 -3.78
C VAL A 426 -4.16 -7.41 -3.26
N PHE A 427 -3.55 -7.28 -2.08
CA PHE A 427 -3.22 -6.02 -1.42
C PHE A 427 -1.76 -5.58 -1.58
N ALA A 428 -0.94 -6.26 -2.38
CA ALA A 428 0.46 -5.90 -2.56
C ALA A 428 0.89 -5.98 -4.03
N THR A 429 1.57 -4.95 -4.51
CA THR A 429 1.92 -4.80 -5.93
C THR A 429 3.11 -5.68 -6.33
N THR A 430 4.00 -5.98 -5.38
CA THR A 430 5.17 -6.85 -5.61
C THR A 430 4.88 -8.31 -5.25
N PRO A 431 5.51 -9.29 -5.94
CA PRO A 431 5.30 -10.71 -5.66
C PRO A 431 5.97 -11.13 -4.35
N PHE A 432 5.30 -12.00 -3.61
CA PHE A 432 5.77 -12.63 -2.39
C PHE A 432 6.21 -14.06 -2.65
N LYS A 433 7.16 -14.56 -1.87
CA LYS A 433 7.62 -15.95 -1.91
C LYS A 433 7.02 -16.74 -0.76
N LEU A 434 6.54 -17.94 -1.04
CA LEU A 434 6.10 -18.86 0.00
C LEU A 434 7.29 -19.40 0.78
N VAL A 435 7.17 -19.36 2.11
CA VAL A 435 8.16 -19.83 3.07
C VAL A 435 7.47 -20.81 4.01
N GLY A 436 8.08 -21.98 4.17
CA GLY A 436 7.57 -23.03 5.06
C GLY A 436 7.75 -22.68 6.53
N ALA A 437 7.06 -23.42 7.40
CA ALA A 437 7.23 -23.31 8.85
C ALA A 437 8.66 -23.72 9.24
N SER A 438 9.35 -22.86 9.99
CA SER A 438 10.71 -23.13 10.50
C SER A 438 10.67 -23.52 11.98
N SER A 439 11.72 -24.18 12.48
CA SER A 439 11.88 -24.58 13.88
C SER A 439 12.63 -23.56 14.74
N ARG A 440 12.79 -22.33 14.26
CA ARG A 440 13.56 -21.28 14.94
C ARG A 440 12.67 -20.55 15.95
N VAL A 441 13.29 -20.04 17.01
CA VAL A 441 12.66 -19.42 18.20
C VAL A 441 11.89 -18.11 17.89
N ARG A 442 11.81 -17.67 16.63
CA ARG A 442 11.17 -16.40 16.19
C ARG A 442 10.26 -16.56 14.97
N ASP A 443 9.58 -17.69 14.84
CA ASP A 443 8.75 -17.99 13.66
C ASP A 443 7.26 -17.62 13.83
N VAL A 444 6.89 -16.95 14.92
CA VAL A 444 5.54 -16.40 15.10
C VAL A 444 5.40 -15.10 14.32
N ILE A 445 4.41 -15.06 13.45
CA ILE A 445 4.08 -13.90 12.63
C ILE A 445 2.84 -13.26 13.22
N ASP A 446 2.85 -11.94 13.32
CA ASP A 446 1.65 -11.16 13.55
C ASP A 446 1.18 -10.57 12.22
N CYS A 447 0.08 -11.09 11.67
CA CYS A 447 -0.37 -10.65 10.35
C CYS A 447 -1.10 -9.31 10.45
N GLY A 448 -0.50 -8.24 9.94
CA GLY A 448 -1.09 -6.89 9.96
C GLY A 448 -2.43 -6.73 9.22
N TYR A 449 -2.84 -7.72 8.42
CA TYR A 449 -4.10 -7.68 7.65
C TYR A 449 -5.28 -8.31 8.39
N CYS A 450 -5.10 -9.50 8.98
CA CYS A 450 -6.17 -10.18 9.73
C CYS A 450 -6.07 -10.02 11.24
N GLY A 451 -4.92 -9.54 11.76
CA GLY A 451 -4.65 -9.39 13.19
C GLY A 451 -4.41 -10.71 13.94
N GLU A 452 -4.24 -11.82 13.23
CA GLU A 452 -4.03 -13.14 13.82
C GLU A 452 -2.54 -13.49 13.90
N CYS A 453 -2.14 -14.13 15.00
CA CYS A 453 -0.79 -14.68 15.16
C CYS A 453 -0.71 -16.09 14.57
N SER A 454 0.29 -16.37 13.74
CA SER A 454 0.44 -17.68 13.08
C SER A 454 1.87 -18.21 13.17
N THR A 455 2.02 -19.53 13.17
CA THR A 455 3.32 -20.23 13.06
C THR A 455 3.39 -21.14 11.83
N GLY A 456 2.35 -21.07 10.99
CA GLY A 456 2.27 -21.84 9.75
C GLY A 456 3.16 -21.28 8.65
N PHE A 457 2.82 -21.63 7.42
CA PHE A 457 3.48 -21.07 6.24
C PHE A 457 3.18 -19.57 6.11
N LYS A 458 4.04 -18.89 5.37
CA LYS A 458 3.93 -17.45 5.15
C LYS A 458 4.38 -17.04 3.78
N TYR A 459 3.81 -15.95 3.31
CA TYR A 459 4.28 -15.23 2.14
C TYR A 459 5.20 -14.12 2.62
N ALA A 460 6.47 -14.18 2.23
CA ALA A 460 7.48 -13.18 2.57
C ALA A 460 7.86 -12.35 1.34
N SER A 461 7.90 -11.03 1.52
CA SER A 461 8.47 -10.11 0.53
C SER A 461 9.99 -10.04 0.68
N GLN A 462 10.66 -9.53 -0.35
CA GLN A 462 12.10 -9.23 -0.28
C GLN A 462 12.44 -8.18 0.79
N ARG A 463 11.47 -7.32 1.13
CA ARG A 463 11.61 -6.25 2.12
C ARG A 463 11.36 -6.69 3.57
N GLY A 464 11.19 -7.99 3.80
CA GLY A 464 10.98 -8.56 5.14
C GLY A 464 9.54 -8.47 5.66
N TRP A 465 8.58 -8.04 4.83
CA TRP A 465 7.15 -8.13 5.17
C TRP A 465 6.69 -9.57 5.08
N GLU A 466 6.03 -10.06 6.12
CA GLU A 466 5.53 -11.44 6.20
C GLU A 466 4.02 -11.44 6.39
N ILE A 467 3.34 -12.26 5.58
CA ILE A 467 1.89 -12.38 5.55
C ILE A 467 1.52 -13.82 5.83
N ASP A 468 0.60 -14.03 6.76
CA ASP A 468 0.05 -15.35 7.07
C ASP A 468 -0.54 -16.02 5.82
N VAL A 469 -0.36 -17.33 5.72
CA VAL A 469 -0.77 -18.11 4.54
C VAL A 469 -2.25 -17.95 4.23
N HIS A 470 -3.13 -17.77 5.24
CA HIS A 470 -4.55 -17.62 5.00
C HIS A 470 -4.85 -16.33 4.24
N CYS A 471 -4.27 -15.20 4.67
CA CYS A 471 -4.38 -13.93 3.96
C CYS A 471 -3.70 -13.97 2.58
N GLY A 472 -2.52 -14.58 2.49
CA GLY A 472 -1.78 -14.68 1.23
C GLY A 472 -2.43 -15.60 0.20
N SER A 473 -3.24 -16.57 0.64
CA SER A 473 -3.93 -17.51 -0.25
C SER A 473 -5.22 -16.94 -0.83
N LEU A 474 -5.72 -15.81 -0.31
CA LEU A 474 -6.89 -15.12 -0.86
C LEU A 474 -6.65 -14.74 -2.32
N SER A 475 -7.70 -14.86 -3.12
CA SER A 475 -7.70 -14.56 -4.55
C SER A 475 -9.02 -13.90 -4.88
N GLU A 476 -9.03 -13.02 -5.90
CA GLU A 476 -10.24 -12.38 -6.38
C GLU A 476 -10.73 -13.04 -7.67
N PRO A 477 -12.05 -13.27 -7.83
CA PRO A 477 -13.10 -13.07 -6.82
C PRO A 477 -13.02 -14.09 -5.66
N PHE A 478 -13.32 -13.66 -4.44
CA PHE A 478 -13.46 -14.56 -3.30
C PHE A 478 -14.90 -15.07 -3.21
N VAL A 479 -15.09 -16.38 -3.32
CA VAL A 479 -16.41 -17.02 -3.22
C VAL A 479 -16.50 -17.74 -1.88
N HIS A 480 -17.54 -17.41 -1.10
CA HIS A 480 -17.75 -17.96 0.23
C HIS A 480 -19.17 -18.51 0.37
N ASN A 481 -19.35 -19.69 0.96
CA ASN A 481 -20.68 -20.31 1.07
C ASN A 481 -21.68 -19.52 1.93
N GLY A 482 -21.18 -18.64 2.81
CA GLY A 482 -21.99 -17.73 3.61
C GLY A 482 -22.54 -16.52 2.86
N HIS A 483 -22.16 -16.30 1.59
CA HIS A 483 -22.65 -15.18 0.80
C HIS A 483 -22.74 -15.53 -0.70
N LEU A 484 -23.86 -15.19 -1.34
CA LEU A 484 -24.14 -15.62 -2.71
C LEU A 484 -23.30 -14.88 -3.77
N HIS A 485 -22.94 -13.63 -3.51
CA HIS A 485 -22.16 -12.84 -4.45
C HIS A 485 -20.65 -13.00 -4.21
N PRO A 486 -19.82 -12.84 -5.24
CA PRO A 486 -18.37 -12.80 -5.05
C PRO A 486 -17.94 -11.55 -4.31
N LEU A 487 -16.96 -11.70 -3.42
CA LEU A 487 -16.37 -10.62 -2.64
C LEU A 487 -15.01 -10.19 -3.23
N TYR A 488 -14.69 -8.92 -3.07
CA TYR A 488 -13.47 -8.30 -3.58
C TYR A 488 -12.76 -7.53 -2.48
N PHE A 489 -11.43 -7.50 -2.49
CA PHE A 489 -10.71 -6.79 -1.45
C PHE A 489 -10.89 -5.29 -1.61
N ASP A 490 -11.19 -4.64 -0.51
CA ASP A 490 -11.27 -3.19 -0.41
C ASP A 490 -10.68 -2.71 0.93
N SER A 491 -10.25 -1.44 0.96
CA SER A 491 -9.79 -0.78 2.18
C SER A 491 -10.75 0.36 2.52
N LYS A 492 -11.58 0.18 3.55
CA LYS A 492 -12.56 1.16 4.00
C LYS A 492 -12.38 1.48 5.48
N GLU A 493 -12.43 2.75 5.84
CA GLU A 493 -12.44 3.17 7.24
C GLU A 493 -13.85 3.08 7.82
N ASN A 494 -13.97 2.68 9.09
CA ASN A 494 -15.22 2.63 9.85
C ASN A 494 -16.29 1.61 9.39
N HIS A 495 -15.90 0.58 8.63
CA HIS A 495 -16.79 -0.54 8.28
C HIS A 495 -16.65 -1.71 9.26
N SER A 496 -17.79 -2.34 9.60
CA SER A 496 -17.84 -3.50 10.50
C SER A 496 -18.07 -4.80 9.73
N CYS A 497 -17.35 -5.86 10.10
CA CYS A 497 -17.55 -7.19 9.53
C CYS A 497 -18.94 -7.75 9.83
N ASN A 498 -19.70 -8.16 8.81
CA ASN A 498 -21.00 -8.80 8.99
C ASN A 498 -20.92 -10.15 9.73
N ALA A 499 -19.75 -10.80 9.77
CA ALA A 499 -19.59 -12.08 10.46
C ALA A 499 -19.27 -11.94 11.96
N CYS A 500 -18.49 -10.93 12.37
CA CYS A 500 -18.02 -10.81 13.76
C CYS A 500 -18.28 -9.45 14.42
N HIS A 501 -18.76 -8.47 13.65
CA HIS A 501 -19.01 -7.08 14.02
C HIS A 501 -17.77 -6.30 14.47
N LYS A 502 -16.56 -6.83 14.24
CA LYS A 502 -15.31 -6.09 14.48
C LYS A 502 -15.10 -5.09 13.35
N VAL A 503 -14.66 -3.88 13.70
CA VAL A 503 -14.28 -2.83 12.73
C VAL A 503 -12.86 -3.09 12.30
N THR A 504 -12.63 -3.22 10.99
CA THR A 504 -11.32 -3.51 10.40
C THR A 504 -11.15 -2.70 9.12
N VAL A 505 -9.92 -2.27 8.83
CA VAL A 505 -9.64 -1.45 7.63
C VAL A 505 -9.66 -2.29 6.35
N HIS A 506 -9.17 -3.52 6.40
CA HIS A 506 -8.99 -4.39 5.24
C HIS A 506 -10.04 -5.50 5.22
N MET A 507 -10.88 -5.51 4.20
CA MET A 507 -12.04 -6.41 4.12
C MET A 507 -12.28 -6.91 2.71
N LEU A 508 -13.10 -7.96 2.61
CA LEU A 508 -13.68 -8.46 1.37
C LEU A 508 -15.12 -7.95 1.28
N CYS A 509 -15.39 -7.08 0.33
CA CYS A 509 -16.65 -6.37 0.15
C CYS A 509 -17.45 -6.93 -1.02
N CYS A 510 -18.77 -6.91 -0.89
CA CYS A 510 -19.69 -7.19 -1.98
C CYS A 510 -20.11 -5.87 -2.65
N ASN A 511 -20.09 -5.85 -3.98
CA ASN A 511 -20.56 -4.68 -4.73
C ASN A 511 -22.08 -4.71 -5.02
N ALA A 512 -22.71 -5.88 -4.88
CA ALA A 512 -24.13 -6.06 -5.15
C ALA A 512 -25.02 -5.80 -3.92
N CYS A 513 -24.48 -5.90 -2.72
CA CYS A 513 -25.19 -5.66 -1.47
C CYS A 513 -24.23 -5.23 -0.36
N ASP A 514 -24.78 -4.73 0.75
CA ASP A 514 -24.02 -4.27 1.92
C ASP A 514 -23.52 -5.46 2.78
N PHE A 515 -22.52 -6.16 2.26
CA PHE A 515 -21.89 -7.30 2.93
C PHE A 515 -20.37 -7.19 2.86
N ASP A 516 -19.75 -7.01 4.03
CA ASP A 516 -18.32 -6.87 4.23
C ASP A 516 -17.80 -7.96 5.18
N LEU A 517 -16.75 -8.65 4.76
CA LEU A 517 -16.15 -9.76 5.50
C LEU A 517 -14.69 -9.47 5.81
N CYS A 518 -14.32 -9.41 7.10
CA CYS A 518 -12.91 -9.26 7.47
C CYS A 518 -12.11 -10.53 7.11
N LEU A 519 -10.80 -10.35 6.91
CA LEU A 519 -9.92 -11.41 6.41
C LEU A 519 -9.77 -12.58 7.39
N SER A 520 -9.92 -12.36 8.70
CA SER A 520 -9.93 -13.44 9.70
C SER A 520 -11.19 -14.31 9.59
N CYS A 521 -12.36 -13.70 9.36
CA CYS A 521 -13.60 -14.44 9.14
C CYS A 521 -13.62 -15.16 7.79
N ALA A 522 -13.02 -14.57 6.75
CA ALA A 522 -12.89 -15.20 5.43
C ALA A 522 -12.08 -16.50 5.46
N SER A 523 -11.13 -16.62 6.39
CA SER A 523 -10.32 -17.82 6.54
C SER A 523 -10.95 -18.92 7.41
N LEU A 524 -12.13 -18.71 8.00
CA LEU A 524 -12.70 -19.69 8.93
C LEU A 524 -13.01 -21.03 8.24
N PRO A 525 -12.67 -22.17 8.87
CA PRO A 525 -13.06 -23.47 8.37
C PRO A 525 -14.59 -23.61 8.32
N LEU A 526 -15.13 -24.05 7.18
CA LEU A 526 -16.57 -24.29 7.07
C LEU A 526 -17.04 -25.48 7.91
N LYS A 527 -16.16 -26.48 8.12
CA LYS A 527 -16.42 -27.66 8.94
C LYS A 527 -15.19 -27.98 9.78
N ILE A 528 -15.40 -28.33 11.04
CA ILE A 528 -14.33 -28.64 11.98
C ILE A 528 -14.75 -29.78 12.92
N ARG A 529 -13.79 -30.61 13.32
CA ARG A 529 -13.98 -31.58 14.40
C ARG A 529 -13.57 -30.93 15.72
N HIS A 530 -14.44 -31.03 16.72
CA HIS A 530 -14.15 -30.52 18.05
C HIS A 530 -14.12 -31.68 19.05
N ARG A 531 -13.18 -31.60 20.01
CA ARG A 531 -12.84 -32.69 20.95
C ARG A 531 -14.00 -33.30 21.73
N ASN A 532 -15.06 -32.54 21.95
CA ASN A 532 -16.18 -32.92 22.82
C ASN A 532 -17.39 -33.41 22.03
N ASP A 533 -17.31 -33.36 20.70
CA ASP A 533 -18.43 -33.61 19.81
C ASP A 533 -18.11 -34.81 18.92
N GLU A 534 -18.96 -35.83 18.96
CA GLU A 534 -18.89 -36.97 18.04
C GLU A 534 -19.13 -36.55 16.59
N HIS A 535 -19.93 -35.49 16.41
CA HIS A 535 -20.36 -34.98 15.11
C HIS A 535 -19.57 -33.73 14.72
N PRO A 536 -19.25 -33.55 13.43
CA PRO A 536 -18.54 -32.36 12.97
C PRO A 536 -19.39 -31.11 13.12
N LEU A 537 -18.75 -30.04 13.57
CA LEU A 537 -19.34 -28.72 13.62
C LEU A 537 -19.27 -28.06 12.23
N THR A 538 -20.34 -27.40 11.83
CA THR A 538 -20.44 -26.61 10.60
C THR A 538 -20.60 -25.14 10.96
N LEU A 539 -19.95 -24.26 10.21
CA LEU A 539 -20.04 -22.81 10.38
C LEU A 539 -21.42 -22.32 9.91
N SER A 540 -22.21 -21.80 10.84
CA SER A 540 -23.45 -21.08 10.57
C SER A 540 -23.12 -19.61 10.29
N CYS A 541 -23.56 -19.11 9.14
CA CYS A 541 -23.27 -17.76 8.68
C CYS A 541 -24.31 -16.72 9.16
N GLY A 542 -24.99 -17.02 10.28
CA GLY A 542 -26.03 -16.21 10.89
C GLY A 542 -27.40 -16.41 10.24
N GLU A 543 -28.45 -16.33 11.04
CA GLU A 543 -29.85 -16.31 10.58
C GLU A 543 -30.58 -15.14 11.27
N THR A 544 -31.54 -14.51 10.59
CA THR A 544 -32.51 -13.62 11.25
C THR A 544 -33.55 -14.46 11.99
N ALA A 545 -33.11 -15.26 12.96
CA ALA A 545 -33.97 -16.10 13.78
C ALA A 545 -34.23 -15.41 15.12
N ASN A 546 -35.49 -15.37 15.56
CA ASN A 546 -35.91 -14.84 16.86
C ASN A 546 -35.55 -15.76 18.06
N GLY A 547 -34.66 -16.74 17.86
CA GLY A 547 -34.27 -17.74 18.85
C GLY A 547 -33.07 -17.31 19.69
N LYS A 548 -33.07 -17.66 20.98
CA LYS A 548 -31.90 -17.51 21.86
C LYS A 548 -31.05 -18.77 21.79
N TYR A 549 -29.84 -18.65 21.26
CA TYR A 549 -28.86 -19.74 21.26
C TYR A 549 -27.89 -19.56 22.44
N TRP A 550 -27.31 -20.66 22.92
CA TRP A 550 -26.37 -20.66 24.04
C TRP A 550 -25.12 -21.44 23.66
N CYS A 551 -23.95 -20.91 24.01
CA CYS A 551 -22.70 -21.59 23.75
C CYS A 551 -22.40 -22.63 24.83
N ASP A 552 -22.33 -23.90 24.44
CA ASP A 552 -22.11 -25.01 25.40
C ASP A 552 -20.70 -25.02 26.03
N ILE A 553 -19.74 -24.30 25.45
CA ILE A 553 -18.37 -24.20 26.02
C ILE A 553 -18.29 -23.16 27.12
N CYS A 554 -18.89 -21.99 26.91
CA CYS A 554 -18.75 -20.85 27.80
C CYS A 554 -19.99 -20.56 28.64
N GLU A 555 -21.11 -21.21 28.33
CA GLU A 555 -22.42 -21.08 28.97
C GLU A 555 -22.98 -19.66 28.90
N THR A 556 -22.73 -18.95 27.78
CA THR A 556 -23.29 -17.61 27.54
C THR A 556 -24.12 -17.55 26.27
N GLU A 557 -25.03 -16.58 26.22
CA GLU A 557 -25.90 -16.33 25.06
C GLU A 557 -25.06 -16.06 23.81
N LEU A 558 -25.49 -16.64 22.69
CA LEU A 558 -24.97 -16.43 21.35
C LEU A 558 -25.75 -15.29 20.69
N ASP A 559 -25.04 -14.43 19.98
CA ASP A 559 -25.64 -13.46 19.08
C ASP A 559 -25.90 -14.16 17.73
N PRO A 560 -27.17 -14.43 17.34
CA PRO A 560 -27.49 -15.17 16.11
C PRO A 560 -27.07 -14.42 14.84
N SER A 561 -26.82 -13.11 14.94
CA SER A 561 -26.35 -12.29 13.82
C SER A 561 -24.85 -12.43 13.56
N LYS A 562 -24.08 -12.93 14.54
CA LYS A 562 -22.66 -13.28 14.36
C LYS A 562 -22.52 -14.72 13.89
N TRP A 563 -21.41 -15.03 13.23
CA TRP A 563 -21.10 -16.39 12.84
C TRP A 563 -20.77 -17.26 14.06
N PHE A 564 -21.27 -18.49 14.06
CA PHE A 564 -21.05 -19.47 15.12
C PHE A 564 -20.99 -20.89 14.54
N TYR A 565 -20.43 -21.83 15.28
CA TYR A 565 -20.40 -23.23 14.88
C TYR A 565 -21.60 -23.98 15.44
N THR A 566 -22.18 -24.86 14.66
CA THR A 566 -23.27 -25.74 15.10
C THR A 566 -23.18 -27.13 14.48
N SER A 567 -23.70 -28.13 15.17
CA SER A 567 -23.90 -29.46 14.60
C SER A 567 -25.38 -29.77 14.51
N PHE A 568 -25.83 -30.17 13.31
CA PHE A 568 -27.21 -30.57 13.09
C PHE A 568 -27.56 -31.86 13.83
N ASP A 569 -26.59 -32.77 13.97
CA ASP A 569 -26.81 -34.11 14.54
C ASP A 569 -26.98 -34.07 16.07
N CYS A 570 -26.22 -33.20 16.76
CA CYS A 570 -26.28 -33.08 18.22
C CYS A 570 -26.91 -31.77 18.74
N GLY A 571 -27.25 -30.82 17.86
CA GLY A 571 -27.87 -29.54 18.23
C GLY A 571 -26.97 -28.58 19.01
N VAL A 572 -25.68 -28.90 19.15
CA VAL A 572 -24.69 -28.09 19.85
C VAL A 572 -24.48 -26.78 19.08
N THR A 573 -24.37 -25.67 19.81
CA THR A 573 -24.02 -24.35 19.27
C THR A 573 -22.88 -23.73 20.04
N LEU A 574 -21.86 -23.19 19.35
CA LEU A 574 -20.60 -22.74 19.95
C LEU A 574 -20.10 -21.44 19.30
N HIS A 575 -19.62 -20.49 20.10
CA HIS A 575 -18.94 -19.31 19.55
C HIS A 575 -17.69 -19.72 18.77
N VAL A 576 -17.39 -19.02 17.67
CA VAL A 576 -16.14 -19.21 16.89
C VAL A 576 -14.91 -19.09 17.79
N GLU A 577 -14.88 -18.08 18.66
CA GLU A 577 -13.78 -17.83 19.61
C GLU A 577 -13.65 -18.94 20.67
N CYS A 578 -14.73 -19.64 21.00
CA CYS A 578 -14.68 -20.78 21.93
C CYS A 578 -14.10 -22.04 21.28
N VAL A 579 -14.37 -22.25 19.99
CA VAL A 579 -13.89 -23.41 19.23
C VAL A 579 -12.43 -23.26 18.85
N LEU A 580 -12.05 -22.10 18.30
CA LEU A 580 -10.70 -21.83 17.78
C LEU A 580 -9.83 -21.14 18.84
N GLY A 581 -10.31 -20.02 19.37
CA GLY A 581 -9.52 -19.12 20.23
C GLY A 581 -8.42 -18.36 19.48
N ASP A 582 -7.88 -17.34 20.16
CA ASP A 582 -6.88 -16.40 19.61
C ASP A 582 -5.56 -17.05 19.19
N PHE A 583 -5.25 -18.23 19.76
CA PHE A 583 -4.00 -18.95 19.52
C PHE A 583 -4.19 -20.15 18.59
N SER A 584 -5.35 -20.27 17.93
CA SER A 584 -5.68 -21.39 17.03
C SER A 584 -4.69 -21.61 15.90
N ARG A 585 -4.02 -20.56 15.42
CA ARG A 585 -3.02 -20.65 14.35
C ARG A 585 -1.59 -20.90 14.85
N LEU A 586 -1.42 -21.13 16.14
CA LEU A 586 -0.14 -21.47 16.75
C LEU A 586 -0.01 -22.99 16.89
N MET A 587 1.02 -23.56 16.28
CA MET A 587 1.31 -24.99 16.31
C MET A 587 1.81 -25.38 17.71
N PRO A 588 1.22 -26.40 18.38
CA PRO A 588 1.70 -26.90 19.66
C PRO A 588 3.17 -27.33 19.61
N GLY A 589 3.89 -27.10 20.72
CA GLY A 589 5.32 -27.37 20.84
C GLY A 589 6.23 -26.26 20.30
N ARG A 590 5.69 -25.27 19.55
CA ARG A 590 6.45 -24.09 19.16
C ARG A 590 6.64 -23.13 20.33
N MET A 591 7.68 -22.32 20.24
CA MET A 591 8.02 -21.29 21.23
C MET A 591 7.68 -19.90 20.70
N VAL A 592 7.09 -19.07 21.55
CA VAL A 592 6.77 -17.66 21.32
C VAL A 592 7.66 -16.82 22.22
N ASP A 593 8.36 -15.83 21.65
CA ASP A 593 9.22 -14.89 22.39
C ASP A 593 8.54 -13.52 22.46
N THR A 594 8.72 -12.80 23.57
CA THR A 594 8.14 -11.47 23.77
C THR A 594 9.20 -10.38 23.77
N VAL A 595 8.79 -9.16 23.44
CA VAL A 595 9.61 -7.97 23.67
C VAL A 595 9.84 -7.83 25.18
N GLY A 596 11.02 -8.24 25.66
CA GLY A 596 11.33 -8.42 27.09
C GLY A 596 12.02 -9.75 27.44
N GLY A 597 12.18 -10.67 26.46
CA GLY A 597 12.98 -11.89 26.60
C GLY A 597 12.29 -13.06 27.31
N LYS A 598 10.98 -12.95 27.59
CA LYS A 598 10.19 -14.06 28.14
C LYS A 598 9.74 -14.99 27.03
N LYS A 599 9.84 -16.29 27.30
CA LYS A 599 9.49 -17.34 26.36
C LYS A 599 8.25 -18.10 26.82
N PHE A 600 7.39 -18.45 25.87
CA PHE A 600 6.20 -19.24 26.07
C PHE A 600 6.19 -20.44 25.13
N TYR A 601 5.78 -21.61 25.63
CA TYR A 601 5.43 -22.74 24.79
C TYR A 601 3.96 -22.69 24.42
N VAL A 602 3.67 -22.98 23.15
CA VAL A 602 2.32 -23.26 22.68
C VAL A 602 1.96 -24.68 23.13
N VAL A 603 0.90 -24.82 23.91
CA VAL A 603 0.49 -26.11 24.47
C VAL A 603 -0.99 -26.37 24.22
N LEU A 604 -1.34 -27.64 24.06
CA LEU A 604 -2.73 -28.09 24.01
C LEU A 604 -3.34 -28.02 25.40
N ASN A 605 -4.56 -27.49 25.48
CA ASN A 605 -5.38 -27.49 26.68
C ASN A 605 -6.19 -28.79 26.79
N ASN A 606 -5.49 -29.91 26.95
CA ASN A 606 -6.06 -31.26 27.05
C ASN A 606 -6.07 -31.80 28.49
N HIS A 607 -5.82 -30.95 29.49
CA HIS A 607 -5.84 -31.33 30.90
C HIS A 607 -7.28 -31.54 31.41
N ASN A 608 -7.49 -32.59 32.22
CA ASN A 608 -8.78 -32.87 32.86
C ASN A 608 -9.30 -31.69 33.70
N THR A 609 -8.38 -30.92 34.30
CA THR A 609 -8.67 -29.67 34.98
C THR A 609 -8.15 -28.50 34.13
N ARG A 610 -9.06 -27.77 33.46
CA ARG A 610 -8.71 -26.58 32.66
C ARG A 610 -7.85 -25.61 33.51
N PRO A 611 -6.65 -25.22 33.06
CA PRO A 611 -5.74 -24.38 33.83
C PRO A 611 -6.33 -22.98 34.01
N LEU A 612 -5.92 -22.29 35.08
CA LEU A 612 -6.31 -20.89 35.32
C LEU A 612 -5.38 -19.97 34.55
N CYS A 613 -5.94 -19.01 33.81
CA CYS A 613 -5.14 -17.97 33.21
C CYS A 613 -4.58 -17.03 34.30
N SER A 614 -3.30 -16.73 34.21
CA SER A 614 -2.60 -15.89 35.20
C SER A 614 -3.08 -14.43 35.19
N MET A 615 -3.69 -13.96 34.10
CA MET A 615 -4.15 -12.58 33.93
C MET A 615 -5.63 -12.40 34.27
N CYS A 616 -6.53 -13.03 33.51
CA CYS A 616 -7.97 -12.90 33.75
C CYS A 616 -8.50 -13.80 34.87
N ARG A 617 -7.67 -14.67 35.46
CA ARG A 617 -8.02 -15.62 36.53
C ARG A 617 -9.15 -16.60 36.20
N SER A 618 -9.57 -16.65 34.93
CA SER A 618 -10.59 -17.57 34.44
C SER A 618 -9.98 -18.91 34.00
N ARG A 619 -10.77 -19.98 34.03
CA ARG A 619 -10.34 -21.27 33.47
C ARG A 619 -10.24 -21.16 31.95
N CYS A 620 -9.12 -21.61 31.39
CA CYS A 620 -8.87 -21.60 29.96
C CYS A 620 -9.86 -22.53 29.25
N LYS A 621 -10.72 -21.98 28.38
CA LYS A 621 -11.77 -22.72 27.67
C LYS A 621 -11.32 -23.24 26.29
N VAL A 622 -10.41 -22.50 25.64
CA VAL A 622 -9.88 -22.74 24.29
C VAL A 622 -8.93 -23.93 24.22
N SER A 623 -8.75 -24.50 23.03
CA SER A 623 -7.97 -25.72 22.77
C SER A 623 -6.45 -25.50 22.78
N VAL A 624 -5.98 -24.31 22.42
CA VAL A 624 -4.57 -23.93 22.39
C VAL A 624 -4.32 -22.75 23.33
N ILE A 625 -3.32 -22.87 24.21
CA ILE A 625 -2.94 -21.83 25.18
C ILE A 625 -1.42 -21.67 25.22
N LEU A 626 -0.96 -20.60 25.85
CA LEU A 626 0.47 -20.36 26.08
C LEU A 626 0.84 -20.73 27.51
N LYS A 627 1.98 -21.39 27.69
CA LYS A 627 2.59 -21.71 28.99
C LYS A 627 3.96 -21.05 29.09
N ALA A 628 4.25 -20.34 30.18
CA ALA A 628 5.58 -19.73 30.38
C ALA A 628 6.68 -20.80 30.50
N CYS A 629 7.86 -20.53 29.93
CA CYS A 629 9.00 -21.45 30.00
C CYS A 629 9.64 -21.48 31.39
N ASP A 630 9.75 -20.31 32.04
CA ASP A 630 10.57 -20.12 33.25
C ASP A 630 9.75 -20.12 34.55
N GLU A 631 8.41 -20.20 34.45
CA GLU A 631 7.51 -20.12 35.60
C GLU A 631 6.53 -21.31 35.58
N ASP A 632 6.50 -22.09 36.66
CA ASP A 632 5.56 -23.19 36.80
C ASP A 632 4.11 -22.68 36.92
N ASN A 633 3.21 -23.31 36.18
CA ASN A 633 1.76 -23.04 36.19
C ASN A 633 1.32 -21.64 35.74
N VAL A 634 2.14 -20.95 34.94
CA VAL A 634 1.74 -19.68 34.32
C VAL A 634 1.18 -19.94 32.93
N TYR A 635 -0.11 -19.68 32.77
CA TYR A 635 -0.86 -19.92 31.54
C TYR A 635 -1.57 -18.65 31.06
N ILE A 636 -1.62 -18.47 29.73
CA ILE A 636 -2.30 -17.35 29.07
C ILE A 636 -3.30 -17.90 28.06
N CYS A 637 -4.55 -17.43 28.13
CA CYS A 637 -5.67 -17.98 27.38
C CYS A 637 -6.11 -17.15 26.16
N SER A 638 -5.64 -15.92 26.02
CA SER A 638 -6.04 -15.01 24.94
C SER A 638 -4.94 -13.99 24.65
N ARG A 639 -5.03 -13.34 23.48
CA ARG A 639 -4.11 -12.31 23.04
C ARG A 639 -4.23 -11.03 23.87
N SER A 640 -5.45 -10.68 24.32
CA SER A 640 -5.66 -9.59 25.28
C SER A 640 -4.94 -9.88 26.61
N CYS A 641 -5.12 -11.07 27.18
CA CYS A 641 -4.39 -11.45 28.40
C CYS A 641 -2.88 -11.44 28.19
N PHE A 642 -2.40 -11.85 27.02
CA PHE A 642 -0.99 -11.79 26.68
C PHE A 642 -0.47 -10.35 26.63
N SER A 643 -1.21 -9.44 25.98
CA SER A 643 -0.87 -8.02 25.91
C SER A 643 -0.85 -7.38 27.29
N ASP A 644 -1.88 -7.61 28.11
CA ASP A 644 -1.99 -7.06 29.46
C ASP A 644 -0.82 -7.52 30.35
N MET A 645 -0.38 -8.77 30.20
CA MET A 645 0.77 -9.30 30.95
C MET A 645 2.08 -8.60 30.55
N VAL A 646 2.26 -8.29 29.27
CA VAL A 646 3.43 -7.57 28.76
C VAL A 646 3.38 -6.11 29.25
N SER A 647 2.23 -5.45 29.16
CA SER A 647 2.05 -4.05 29.58
C SER A 647 2.15 -3.84 31.09
N ALA A 648 1.57 -4.73 31.90
CA ALA A 648 1.54 -4.62 33.36
C ALA A 648 2.91 -4.70 34.05
N ARG A 649 3.97 -5.06 33.32
CA ARG A 649 5.35 -5.12 33.84
C ARG A 649 6.30 -4.12 33.20
N SER A 650 5.78 -3.20 32.38
CA SER A 650 6.54 -2.06 31.80
C SER A 650 6.49 -0.80 32.68
N CYS A 651 5.77 -0.85 33.81
CA CYS A 651 5.67 0.19 34.83
C CYS A 651 6.47 -0.15 36.08
#